data_AF-A0A2R5EJS9-F1
#
_entry.id   AF-A0A2R5EJS9-F1
#
_cell.length_a   1.000
_cell.length_b   1.000
_cell.length_c   1.000
_cell.angle_alpha   90.00
_cell.angle_beta   90.00
_cell.angle_gamma   90.00
#
_symmetry.space_group_name_H-M   'P 1'
#
loop_
_entity.id
_entity.type
_entity.pdbx_description
1 polymer ?
#
loop_
_entity_poly.entity_id
_entity_poly.type
_entity_poly.pdbx_seq_one_letter_code
_entity_poly.pdbx_strand_id
1 'polypeptide(L)'
;MTKKTISMLVVLVLMIAGALPQPQAAHANGNATIQNYPMPSIYTASSVYSVRADSQSVPVISYMPDYDYAQFSFDGTVSIEVTFNAPITSYSISPLAKNIEGTVNGNKLTFSLSSSTYVIVEINGLRKRLVIAADPLETNIPPSSGAGIYNVTHSPYNADNTGAAMASGAIQRAIDAAHNAGGGTVFIPAGVYKSGNLTLKSNVTFYLAGGAVIVGTGKGEDYTNDFRKTSRNADGTYFIRTTAGSSNITIRGRGTIDGKGIAMRERKMPAPNKNEGFLNNLLVPMQTSNFNFDGLILRDAGFWSFMVVRSDNVTIKNLKGFQDLYKIENDVIDINESQNVLVQHSIAISDDDTYSTKTWLQTGMSSGWPGALEQLENVVFDDAFAWTRCVAFKIGQGVAQAQIGVTVRNSYVYQSARALLIDHGYTMNTLPEEGYARRITFENIDIERVDVNQFGNYWLGISTSTSGDVSDIAVKNINIRQLGAQQSRLSGNVTRGGMVKNVMFSDVYVKGKLATNLTDLKVSVINSNVTGVTFANSRPLLFGDNFEGGNTTGWTSVAGSWSVPTDGGNNVLSSGSQTITSLITANAGNAWTDYEYEAKVKMAITNANAGIVFRVQNANNYYMYRINAANQMLELYKSVNGQMTLAASAPFAAGSKKWYNLKAVVEGNKIICYVDGQAEMEWTNPVTELTTGGVGFRTTSAGVHFDNAAVYPITRFSDDFEDGNTTGWTSSSGSWSVTADGSKVLTQAASAAA
;
A
#
# COMPACT_ATOMS: atom_id res chain seq x y z
N MET A 1 14.07 81.27 1.92
CA MET A 1 14.28 80.57 0.63
C MET A 1 14.01 79.09 0.85
N THR A 2 12.76 78.62 0.87
CA THR A 2 11.95 78.15 -0.28
C THR A 2 12.64 77.16 -1.23
N LYS A 3 12.26 75.87 -1.13
CA LYS A 3 11.83 74.94 -2.21
C LYS A 3 11.50 73.59 -1.56
N LYS A 4 10.21 73.28 -1.39
CA LYS A 4 9.38 72.42 -2.25
C LYS A 4 9.85 70.96 -2.30
N THR A 5 9.15 70.10 -1.57
CA THR A 5 8.93 68.71 -2.00
C THR A 5 7.43 68.41 -1.87
N ILE A 6 6.88 67.94 -2.98
CA ILE A 6 5.48 67.65 -3.23
C ILE A 6 5.20 66.24 -2.71
N SER A 7 4.28 66.08 -1.75
CA SER A 7 3.65 64.78 -1.48
C SER A 7 2.40 64.69 -2.34
N MET A 8 2.51 63.96 -3.45
CA MET A 8 1.40 63.64 -4.34
C MET A 8 0.65 62.46 -3.74
N LEU A 9 -0.61 62.71 -3.37
CA LEU A 9 -1.60 61.73 -2.95
C LEU A 9 -1.93 60.84 -4.17
N VAL A 10 -1.52 59.57 -4.16
CA VAL A 10 -2.04 58.57 -5.09
C VAL A 10 -3.17 57.82 -4.39
N VAL A 11 -4.39 58.10 -4.85
CA VAL A 11 -5.59 57.33 -4.54
C VAL A 11 -5.47 56.00 -5.30
N LEU A 12 -5.25 54.89 -4.57
CA LEU A 12 -5.35 53.55 -5.15
C LEU A 12 -6.80 53.08 -5.03
N VAL A 13 -7.51 53.10 -6.14
CA VAL A 13 -8.80 52.43 -6.33
C VAL A 13 -8.53 50.92 -6.32
N LEU A 14 -8.89 50.21 -5.25
CA LEU A 14 -8.95 48.74 -5.27
C LEU A 14 -10.20 48.32 -6.07
N MET A 15 -10.02 48.02 -7.36
CA MET A 15 -10.95 47.16 -8.08
C MET A 15 -10.63 45.71 -7.72
N ILE A 16 -11.49 45.08 -6.92
CA ILE A 16 -11.45 43.64 -6.68
C ILE A 16 -12.11 42.98 -7.90
N ALA A 17 -11.29 42.64 -8.90
CA ALA A 17 -11.69 41.71 -9.96
C ALA A 17 -11.46 40.29 -9.43
N GLY A 18 -12.56 39.56 -9.19
CA GLY A 18 -12.52 38.15 -8.82
C GLY A 18 -11.86 37.33 -9.93
N ALA A 19 -10.77 36.64 -9.60
CA ALA A 19 -10.17 35.66 -10.48
C ALA A 19 -11.11 34.44 -10.58
N LEU A 20 -11.66 34.23 -11.77
CA LEU A 20 -12.20 32.94 -12.18
C LEU A 20 -11.10 31.86 -12.06
N PRO A 21 -11.42 30.61 -11.72
CA PRO A 21 -10.45 29.52 -11.86
C PRO A 21 -10.13 29.38 -13.35
N GLN A 22 -8.91 29.77 -13.73
CA GLN A 22 -8.36 29.38 -15.02
C GLN A 22 -8.10 27.87 -15.00
N PRO A 23 -8.27 27.16 -16.13
CA PRO A 23 -7.71 25.81 -16.26
C PRO A 23 -6.24 25.89 -15.87
N GLN A 24 -5.83 25.02 -14.95
CA GLN A 24 -4.47 24.95 -14.43
C GLN A 24 -3.50 24.98 -15.61
N ALA A 25 -2.83 26.11 -15.79
CA ALA A 25 -1.81 26.26 -16.80
C ALA A 25 -0.76 25.17 -16.53
N ALA A 26 -0.45 24.38 -17.56
CA ALA A 26 0.65 23.45 -17.53
C ALA A 26 1.88 24.17 -16.97
N HIS A 27 2.39 23.69 -15.83
CA HIS A 27 3.62 24.20 -15.27
C HIS A 27 4.73 24.03 -16.31
N ALA A 28 5.32 25.15 -16.74
CA ALA A 28 6.46 25.15 -17.64
C ALA A 28 7.71 24.63 -16.90
N ASN A 29 8.16 23.44 -17.30
CA ASN A 29 9.52 22.90 -17.34
C ASN A 29 10.54 23.39 -16.29
N GLY A 30 10.63 22.68 -15.17
CA GLY A 30 11.93 22.13 -14.75
C GLY A 30 11.94 20.65 -15.17
N ASN A 31 12.86 20.24 -16.05
CA ASN A 31 12.98 18.83 -16.42
C ASN A 31 13.30 17.99 -15.17
N ALA A 32 12.71 16.80 -15.03
CA ALA A 32 13.10 15.89 -13.96
C ALA A 32 14.61 15.60 -14.06
N THR A 33 15.27 15.54 -12.90
CA THR A 33 16.64 15.01 -12.86
C THR A 33 16.53 13.50 -12.86
N ILE A 34 17.08 12.85 -13.89
CA ILE A 34 17.00 11.39 -14.05
C ILE A 34 18.40 10.79 -13.95
N GLN A 35 18.54 9.77 -13.12
CA GLN A 35 19.74 8.96 -12.99
C GLN A 35 19.46 7.52 -13.43
N ASN A 36 20.00 7.17 -14.60
CA ASN A 36 19.95 5.82 -15.14
C ASN A 36 21.19 5.01 -14.79
N TYR A 37 21.03 3.69 -14.82
CA TYR A 37 22.09 2.74 -14.48
C TYR A 37 22.44 1.88 -15.69
N PRO A 38 23.73 1.56 -15.92
CA PRO A 38 24.09 0.68 -17.02
C PRO A 38 23.53 -0.72 -16.77
N MET A 39 23.08 -1.38 -17.84
CA MET A 39 22.65 -2.77 -17.79
C MET A 39 23.85 -3.66 -17.45
N PRO A 40 23.78 -4.48 -16.39
CA PRO A 40 24.83 -5.45 -16.09
C PRO A 40 25.03 -6.45 -17.24
N SER A 41 26.29 -6.77 -17.56
CA SER A 41 26.66 -7.59 -18.73
C SER A 41 26.13 -9.03 -18.70
N ILE A 42 25.74 -9.52 -17.53
CA ILE A 42 25.15 -10.86 -17.34
C ILE A 42 23.63 -10.90 -17.54
N TYR A 43 22.99 -9.75 -17.73
CA TYR A 43 21.55 -9.65 -17.93
C TYR A 43 21.20 -9.36 -19.38
N THR A 44 19.98 -9.76 -19.76
CA THR A 44 19.46 -9.62 -21.12
C THR A 44 18.38 -8.54 -21.13
N ALA A 45 18.35 -7.73 -22.19
CA ALA A 45 17.27 -6.77 -22.39
C ALA A 45 15.91 -7.46 -22.63
N SER A 46 14.83 -6.83 -22.18
CA SER A 46 13.48 -7.28 -22.50
C SER A 46 13.23 -7.22 -24.01
N SER A 47 12.59 -8.27 -24.55
CA SER A 47 12.05 -8.29 -25.91
C SER A 47 10.58 -7.89 -25.99
N VAL A 48 9.98 -7.57 -24.84
CA VAL A 48 8.54 -7.29 -24.70
C VAL A 48 8.30 -5.81 -24.43
N TYR A 49 9.14 -5.20 -23.63
CA TYR A 49 9.00 -3.83 -23.16
C TYR A 49 10.27 -3.01 -23.41
N SER A 50 10.09 -1.74 -23.75
CA SER A 50 11.11 -0.71 -23.54
C SER A 50 10.53 0.46 -22.77
N VAL A 51 11.37 1.14 -21.99
CA VAL A 51 10.96 2.25 -21.12
C VAL A 51 11.79 3.49 -21.43
N ARG A 52 11.12 4.64 -21.45
CA ARG A 52 11.77 5.96 -21.37
C ARG A 52 11.25 6.72 -20.16
N ALA A 53 12.16 7.42 -19.51
CA ALA A 53 11.87 8.46 -18.52
C ALA A 53 12.22 9.80 -19.17
N ASP A 54 11.22 10.62 -19.44
CA ASP A 54 11.29 11.76 -20.36
C ASP A 54 11.98 11.39 -21.68
N SER A 55 13.10 12.03 -22.00
CA SER A 55 13.89 11.74 -23.20
C SER A 55 14.88 10.59 -23.03
N GLN A 56 15.13 10.14 -21.79
CA GLN A 56 16.16 9.16 -21.44
C GLN A 56 15.66 7.72 -21.58
N SER A 57 16.43 6.82 -22.20
CA SER A 57 16.10 5.40 -22.22
C SER A 57 16.49 4.74 -20.90
N VAL A 58 15.56 3.99 -20.29
CA VAL A 58 15.80 3.20 -19.09
C VAL A 58 15.98 1.73 -19.51
N PRO A 59 17.08 1.07 -19.12
CA PRO A 59 17.26 -0.35 -19.42
C PRO A 59 16.17 -1.20 -18.78
N VAL A 60 15.54 -2.06 -19.58
CA VAL A 60 14.55 -3.04 -19.10
C VAL A 60 15.19 -4.43 -19.13
N ILE A 61 15.30 -5.06 -17.98
CA ILE A 61 15.90 -6.37 -17.79
C ILE A 61 14.83 -7.45 -17.96
N SER A 62 15.06 -8.36 -18.90
CA SER A 62 14.31 -9.61 -19.01
C SER A 62 14.65 -10.49 -17.81
N TYR A 63 13.62 -10.96 -17.09
CA TYR A 63 13.87 -11.74 -15.87
C TYR A 63 13.07 -13.04 -15.80
N MET A 64 11.81 -12.97 -15.41
CA MET A 64 10.96 -14.15 -15.19
C MET A 64 9.87 -14.25 -16.26
N PRO A 65 9.26 -15.43 -16.46
CA PRO A 65 8.10 -15.54 -17.34
C PRO A 65 6.97 -14.56 -16.99
N ASP A 66 6.86 -14.21 -15.72
CA ASP A 66 5.80 -13.38 -15.15
C ASP A 66 6.12 -11.90 -15.10
N TYR A 67 7.40 -11.51 -15.15
CA TYR A 67 7.76 -10.10 -15.17
C TYR A 67 9.17 -9.83 -15.69
N ASP A 68 9.28 -8.67 -16.35
CA ASP A 68 10.53 -7.96 -16.60
C ASP A 68 10.57 -6.73 -15.67
N TYR A 69 11.75 -6.13 -15.48
CA TYR A 69 11.85 -4.96 -14.61
C TYR A 69 12.79 -3.88 -15.13
N ALA A 70 12.54 -2.65 -14.71
CA ALA A 70 13.38 -1.48 -14.97
C ALA A 70 13.67 -0.74 -13.66
N GLN A 71 14.84 -0.14 -13.54
CA GLN A 71 15.23 0.68 -12.39
C GLN A 71 15.90 1.96 -12.87
N PHE A 72 15.50 3.08 -12.27
CA PHE A 72 16.18 4.37 -12.39
C PHE A 72 15.87 5.19 -11.13
N SER A 73 16.52 6.33 -10.96
CA SER A 73 16.18 7.27 -9.91
C SER A 73 15.84 8.64 -10.48
N PHE A 74 14.99 9.40 -9.79
CA PHE A 74 14.62 10.72 -10.25
C PHE A 74 14.25 11.69 -9.13
N ASP A 75 14.29 12.99 -9.47
CA ASP A 75 13.75 14.09 -8.67
C ASP A 75 12.91 15.01 -9.58
N GLY A 76 11.79 15.51 -9.04
CA GLY A 76 10.76 16.25 -9.79
C GLY A 76 9.69 15.35 -10.41
N THR A 77 8.97 15.86 -11.42
CA THR A 77 7.92 15.12 -12.14
C THR A 77 8.46 14.56 -13.45
N VAL A 78 8.39 13.23 -13.61
CA VAL A 78 8.91 12.51 -14.77
C VAL A 78 7.78 11.91 -15.60
N SER A 79 7.88 12.00 -16.92
CA SER A 79 7.01 11.29 -17.87
C SER A 79 7.59 9.91 -18.18
N ILE A 80 6.80 8.85 -17.98
CA ILE A 80 7.19 7.47 -18.28
C ILE A 80 6.48 7.04 -19.56
N GLU A 81 7.26 6.68 -20.59
CA GLU A 81 6.76 6.04 -21.81
C GLU A 81 7.15 4.56 -21.78
N VAL A 82 6.16 3.68 -21.68
CA VAL A 82 6.32 2.24 -21.90
C VAL A 82 5.95 1.92 -23.33
N THR A 83 6.90 1.41 -24.12
CA THR A 83 6.61 0.86 -25.45
C THR A 83 6.47 -0.65 -25.34
N PHE A 84 5.32 -1.17 -25.77
CA PHE A 84 5.03 -2.60 -25.87
C PHE A 84 5.32 -3.09 -27.30
N ASN A 85 5.69 -4.36 -27.46
CA ASN A 85 6.03 -4.92 -28.77
C ASN A 85 4.81 -5.22 -29.68
N ALA A 86 3.60 -4.92 -29.22
CA ALA A 86 2.34 -5.02 -29.97
C ALA A 86 1.41 -3.83 -29.64
N PRO A 87 0.31 -3.62 -30.40
CA PRO A 87 -0.67 -2.60 -30.04
C PRO A 87 -1.25 -2.80 -28.64
N ILE A 88 -1.44 -1.71 -27.90
CA ILE A 88 -2.03 -1.74 -26.56
C ILE A 88 -3.54 -1.55 -26.69
N THR A 89 -4.31 -2.52 -26.20
CA THR A 89 -5.79 -2.52 -26.17
C THR A 89 -6.34 -2.39 -24.76
N SER A 90 -5.57 -2.76 -23.75
CA SER A 90 -5.88 -2.52 -22.34
C SER A 90 -4.61 -2.38 -21.51
N TYR A 91 -4.70 -1.67 -20.40
CA TYR A 91 -3.60 -1.58 -19.43
C TYR A 91 -4.12 -1.41 -18.00
N SER A 92 -3.24 -1.66 -17.03
CA SER A 92 -3.42 -1.29 -15.63
C SER A 92 -2.08 -0.89 -15.03
N ILE A 93 -2.07 0.09 -14.12
CA ILE A 93 -0.87 0.56 -13.41
C ILE A 93 -1.17 0.44 -11.91
N SER A 94 -0.53 -0.53 -11.26
CA SER A 94 -0.64 -0.77 -9.83
C SER A 94 0.54 -0.12 -9.09
N PRO A 95 0.39 0.38 -7.85
CA PRO A 95 -0.78 0.22 -6.98
C PRO A 95 -1.99 1.04 -7.42
N LEU A 96 -3.16 0.40 -7.52
CA LEU A 96 -4.40 1.05 -7.97
C LEU A 96 -4.83 2.19 -7.06
N ALA A 97 -4.52 2.13 -5.76
CA ALA A 97 -4.78 3.22 -4.82
C ALA A 97 -4.04 4.53 -5.14
N LYS A 98 -2.97 4.50 -5.95
CA LYS A 98 -2.28 5.72 -6.39
C LYS A 98 -3.00 6.41 -7.57
N ASN A 99 -4.02 5.79 -8.16
CA ASN A 99 -4.83 6.32 -9.27
C ASN A 99 -3.98 6.88 -10.42
N ILE A 100 -2.92 6.16 -10.81
CA ILE A 100 -2.03 6.58 -11.90
C ILE A 100 -2.74 6.31 -13.23
N GLU A 101 -3.09 7.38 -13.94
CA GLU A 101 -3.72 7.30 -15.25
C GLU A 101 -2.69 7.38 -16.38
N GLY A 102 -2.91 6.58 -17.43
CA GLY A 102 -2.06 6.56 -18.61
C GLY A 102 -2.80 6.89 -19.91
N THR A 103 -2.07 7.36 -20.90
CA THR A 103 -2.57 7.58 -22.26
C THR A 103 -1.94 6.57 -23.20
N VAL A 104 -2.78 5.90 -24.00
CA VAL A 104 -2.33 4.93 -25.01
C VAL A 104 -2.29 5.58 -26.38
N ASN A 105 -1.17 5.39 -27.10
CA ASN A 105 -1.02 5.73 -28.51
C ASN A 105 -0.37 4.56 -29.25
N GLY A 106 -1.18 3.78 -29.97
CA GLY A 106 -0.71 2.58 -30.67
C GLY A 106 -0.14 1.55 -29.70
N ASN A 107 1.17 1.38 -29.70
CA ASN A 107 1.89 0.45 -28.82
C ASN A 107 2.60 1.15 -27.64
N LYS A 108 2.29 2.42 -27.38
CA LYS A 108 2.90 3.21 -26.31
C LYS A 108 1.89 3.56 -25.22
N LEU A 109 2.25 3.33 -23.97
CA LEU A 109 1.54 3.79 -22.77
C LEU A 109 2.37 4.87 -22.10
N THR A 110 1.82 6.06 -21.91
CA THR A 110 2.49 7.19 -21.25
C THR A 110 1.75 7.60 -19.99
N PHE A 111 2.47 7.79 -18.88
CA PHE A 111 1.94 8.30 -17.61
C PHE A 111 3.00 9.13 -16.90
N SER A 112 2.66 9.82 -15.80
CA SER A 112 3.61 10.65 -15.06
C SER A 112 3.74 10.21 -13.60
N LEU A 113 4.93 10.36 -13.04
CA LEU A 113 5.21 10.16 -11.62
C LEU A 113 5.80 11.45 -11.05
N SER A 114 5.24 11.96 -9.95
CA SER A 114 5.70 13.18 -9.26
C SER A 114 6.53 12.90 -8.01
N SER A 115 6.67 11.63 -7.63
CA SER A 115 7.44 11.17 -6.47
C SER A 115 7.85 9.71 -6.67
N SER A 116 8.89 9.28 -5.95
CA SER A 116 9.36 7.89 -5.97
C SER A 116 8.19 6.93 -5.80
N THR A 117 7.99 6.07 -6.79
CA THR A 117 6.84 5.13 -6.82
C THR A 117 7.27 3.87 -7.54
N TYR A 118 7.06 2.72 -6.90
CA TYR A 118 7.22 1.43 -7.54
C TYR A 118 5.89 1.00 -8.14
N VAL A 119 5.90 0.70 -9.44
CA VAL A 119 4.68 0.34 -10.17
C VAL A 119 4.79 -1.01 -10.86
N ILE A 120 3.66 -1.70 -10.98
CA ILE A 120 3.49 -2.89 -11.81
C ILE A 120 2.53 -2.53 -12.93
N VAL A 121 3.02 -2.62 -14.17
CA VAL A 121 2.27 -2.33 -15.39
C VAL A 121 1.82 -3.64 -16.03
N GLU A 122 0.52 -3.83 -16.15
CA GLU A 122 -0.09 -4.91 -16.94
C GLU A 122 -0.60 -4.35 -18.27
N ILE A 123 -0.33 -5.04 -19.37
CA ILE A 123 -0.75 -4.65 -20.72
C ILE A 123 -1.44 -5.84 -21.40
N ASN A 124 -2.61 -5.61 -21.99
CA ASN A 124 -3.39 -6.58 -22.77
C ASN A 124 -3.72 -7.89 -22.04
N GLY A 125 -3.75 -7.89 -20.69
CA GLY A 125 -3.91 -9.12 -19.90
C GLY A 125 -2.74 -10.11 -20.05
N LEU A 126 -1.58 -9.65 -20.51
CA LEU A 126 -0.40 -10.49 -20.69
C LEU A 126 0.10 -11.00 -19.34
N ARG A 127 0.50 -12.27 -19.28
CA ARG A 127 1.08 -12.88 -18.07
C ARG A 127 2.38 -12.19 -17.63
N LYS A 128 3.22 -11.80 -18.58
CA LYS A 128 4.47 -11.08 -18.29
C LYS A 128 4.13 -9.61 -18.02
N ARG A 129 4.36 -9.12 -16.81
CA ARG A 129 4.16 -7.73 -16.39
C ARG A 129 5.46 -6.96 -16.53
N LEU A 130 5.39 -5.64 -16.43
CA LEU A 130 6.57 -4.79 -16.28
C LEU A 130 6.58 -4.16 -14.89
N VAL A 131 7.64 -4.42 -14.13
CA VAL A 131 7.90 -3.76 -12.84
C VAL A 131 8.81 -2.56 -13.07
N ILE A 132 8.41 -1.37 -12.64
CA ILE A 132 9.24 -0.17 -12.73
C ILE A 132 9.55 0.30 -11.32
N ALA A 133 10.82 0.18 -10.92
CA ALA A 133 11.35 0.70 -9.67
C ALA A 133 11.93 2.10 -9.90
N ALA A 134 11.07 3.12 -9.83
CA ALA A 134 11.48 4.52 -9.94
C ALA A 134 11.84 5.06 -8.54
N ASP A 135 13.10 4.86 -8.16
CA ASP A 135 13.68 5.24 -6.85
C ASP A 135 13.78 6.77 -6.68
N PRO A 136 13.88 7.29 -5.43
CA PRO A 136 14.25 8.68 -5.23
C PRO A 136 15.69 8.91 -5.72
N LEU A 137 15.95 10.10 -6.28
CA LEU A 137 17.29 10.51 -6.68
C LEU A 137 18.28 10.29 -5.53
N GLU A 138 19.36 9.58 -5.84
CA GLU A 138 20.35 9.27 -4.83
C GLU A 138 21.13 10.54 -4.44
N THR A 139 21.16 10.84 -3.14
CA THR A 139 21.95 11.95 -2.60
C THR A 139 23.23 11.42 -1.94
N ASN A 140 24.26 12.27 -1.85
CA ASN A 140 25.52 11.96 -1.16
C ASN A 140 26.24 10.70 -1.68
N ILE A 141 26.21 10.47 -3.00
CA ILE A 141 26.99 9.39 -3.65
C ILE A 141 28.48 9.55 -3.26
N PRO A 142 29.11 8.55 -2.63
CA PRO A 142 30.50 8.64 -2.23
C PRO A 142 31.40 8.73 -3.47
N PRO A 143 32.51 9.50 -3.41
CA PRO A 143 33.49 9.50 -4.48
C PRO A 143 34.11 8.11 -4.64
N SER A 144 34.56 7.78 -5.84
CA SER A 144 35.19 6.49 -6.14
C SER A 144 36.64 6.36 -5.65
N SER A 145 37.20 7.43 -5.07
CA SER A 145 38.55 7.47 -4.49
C SER A 145 38.65 8.60 -3.45
N GLY A 146 39.71 8.57 -2.63
CA GLY A 146 39.95 9.55 -1.58
C GLY A 146 40.16 8.90 -0.21
N ALA A 147 40.41 9.72 0.80
CA ALA A 147 40.56 9.26 2.18
C ALA A 147 39.27 8.56 2.66
N GLY A 148 39.41 7.39 3.29
CA GLY A 148 38.27 6.61 3.77
C GLY A 148 37.47 5.87 2.68
N ILE A 149 37.91 5.93 1.41
CA ILE A 149 37.29 5.17 0.30
C ILE A 149 38.14 3.94 -0.04
N TYR A 150 37.50 2.79 0.03
CA TYR A 150 38.07 1.48 -0.23
C TYR A 150 37.45 0.92 -1.51
N ASN A 151 37.89 1.45 -2.65
CA ASN A 151 37.39 1.02 -3.96
C ASN A 151 37.96 -0.34 -4.33
N VAL A 152 37.09 -1.33 -4.48
CA VAL A 152 37.50 -2.73 -4.64
C VAL A 152 38.24 -3.02 -5.93
N THR A 153 38.07 -2.23 -6.99
CA THR A 153 38.77 -2.44 -8.27
C THR A 153 40.15 -1.79 -8.31
N HIS A 154 40.48 -0.93 -7.35
CA HIS A 154 41.78 -0.27 -7.28
C HIS A 154 42.77 -1.06 -6.40
N SER A 155 44.06 -0.77 -6.56
CA SER A 155 45.10 -1.27 -5.67
C SER A 155 44.83 -0.83 -4.22
N PRO A 156 44.98 -1.71 -3.21
CA PRO A 156 45.56 -3.06 -3.28
C PRO A 156 44.55 -4.21 -3.50
N TYR A 157 43.27 -3.91 -3.71
CA TYR A 157 42.21 -4.93 -3.74
C TYR A 157 42.13 -5.64 -5.09
N ASN A 158 42.13 -4.87 -6.18
CA ASN A 158 42.14 -5.36 -7.57
C ASN A 158 41.07 -6.44 -7.84
N ALA A 159 39.84 -6.23 -7.35
CA ALA A 159 38.72 -7.12 -7.58
C ALA A 159 38.38 -7.19 -9.07
N ASP A 160 38.14 -8.41 -9.58
CA ASP A 160 37.60 -8.60 -10.93
C ASP A 160 36.15 -8.14 -10.99
N ASN A 161 35.89 -7.15 -11.85
CA ASN A 161 34.56 -6.59 -12.11
C ASN A 161 33.95 -7.09 -13.43
N THR A 162 34.54 -8.11 -14.07
CA THR A 162 33.99 -8.74 -15.28
C THR A 162 33.14 -9.98 -14.98
N GLY A 163 33.28 -10.56 -13.78
CA GLY A 163 32.64 -11.81 -13.36
C GLY A 163 33.39 -13.08 -13.78
N ALA A 164 34.57 -12.94 -14.39
CA ALA A 164 35.40 -14.05 -14.86
C ALA A 164 36.10 -14.79 -13.71
N ALA A 165 36.57 -14.07 -12.69
CA ALA A 165 37.24 -14.59 -11.50
C ALA A 165 36.45 -14.30 -10.21
N MET A 166 36.86 -14.91 -9.10
CA MET A 166 36.25 -14.67 -7.79
C MET A 166 36.70 -13.32 -7.24
N ALA A 167 35.75 -12.47 -6.88
CA ALA A 167 35.99 -11.16 -6.28
C ALA A 167 35.89 -11.17 -4.74
N SER A 168 35.32 -12.22 -4.14
CA SER A 168 35.03 -12.29 -2.69
C SER A 168 36.22 -11.94 -1.80
N GLY A 169 37.39 -12.51 -2.10
CA GLY A 169 38.61 -12.24 -1.33
C GLY A 169 39.08 -10.79 -1.41
N ALA A 170 38.94 -10.14 -2.57
CA ALA A 170 39.31 -8.74 -2.74
C ALA A 170 38.32 -7.80 -2.02
N ILE A 171 37.02 -8.09 -2.14
CA ILE A 171 35.95 -7.34 -1.46
C ILE A 171 36.08 -7.47 0.07
N GLN A 172 36.32 -8.68 0.58
CA GLN A 172 36.48 -8.89 2.02
C GLN A 172 37.69 -8.13 2.58
N ARG A 173 38.83 -8.11 1.87
CA ARG A 173 39.99 -7.29 2.27
C ARG A 173 39.65 -5.80 2.34
N ALA A 174 38.80 -5.29 1.46
CA ALA A 174 38.37 -3.89 1.50
C ALA A 174 37.47 -3.61 2.72
N ILE A 175 36.53 -4.52 3.02
CA ILE A 175 35.70 -4.46 4.25
C ILE A 175 36.57 -4.47 5.50
N ASP A 176 37.54 -5.39 5.56
CA ASP A 176 38.45 -5.51 6.69
C ASP A 176 39.32 -4.27 6.87
N ALA A 177 39.84 -3.72 5.78
CA ALA A 177 40.66 -2.50 5.81
C ALA A 177 39.87 -1.26 6.24
N ALA A 178 38.62 -1.12 5.78
CA ALA A 178 37.73 -0.04 6.22
C ALA A 178 37.44 -0.13 7.71
N HIS A 179 37.05 -1.32 8.19
CA HIS A 179 36.80 -1.55 9.61
C HIS A 179 38.03 -1.29 10.48
N ASN A 180 39.20 -1.83 10.10
CA ASN A 180 40.44 -1.70 10.86
C ASN A 180 40.96 -0.25 10.93
N ALA A 181 40.56 0.61 9.99
CA ALA A 181 40.86 2.03 10.03
C ALA A 181 39.89 2.85 10.91
N GLY A 182 38.95 2.18 11.60
CA GLY A 182 37.91 2.81 12.42
C GLY A 182 36.60 3.07 11.68
N GLY A 183 36.55 2.78 10.37
CA GLY A 183 35.39 2.94 9.51
C GLY A 183 35.76 3.42 8.11
N GLY A 184 34.78 3.42 7.22
CA GLY A 184 34.97 3.90 5.85
C GLY A 184 33.97 3.33 4.87
N THR A 185 34.07 3.76 3.61
CA THR A 185 33.20 3.32 2.53
C THR A 185 33.91 2.33 1.64
N VAL A 186 33.45 1.09 1.63
CA VAL A 186 33.80 0.10 0.62
C VAL A 186 32.98 0.41 -0.63
N PHE A 187 33.65 0.86 -1.68
CA PHE A 187 33.03 1.31 -2.91
C PHE A 187 33.10 0.21 -3.98
N ILE A 188 31.93 -0.25 -4.43
CA ILE A 188 31.78 -1.24 -5.51
C ILE A 188 31.30 -0.50 -6.77
N PRO A 189 32.17 -0.20 -7.75
CA PRO A 189 31.76 0.44 -9.00
C PRO A 189 30.91 -0.50 -9.87
N ALA A 190 30.23 0.06 -10.87
CA ALA A 190 29.49 -0.72 -11.87
C ALA A 190 30.36 -1.84 -12.48
N GLY A 191 29.78 -3.02 -12.66
CA GLY A 191 30.49 -4.24 -13.03
C GLY A 191 29.88 -5.48 -12.39
N VAL A 192 30.39 -6.66 -12.73
CA VAL A 192 29.93 -7.95 -12.24
C VAL A 192 31.00 -8.58 -11.36
N TYR A 193 30.65 -8.89 -10.12
CA TYR A 193 31.56 -9.40 -9.09
C TYR A 193 31.08 -10.76 -8.63
N LYS A 194 31.68 -11.82 -9.15
CA LYS A 194 31.36 -13.18 -8.75
C LYS A 194 31.90 -13.45 -7.33
N SER A 195 31.03 -13.83 -6.39
CA SER A 195 31.39 -13.88 -4.98
C SER A 195 30.86 -15.11 -4.26
N GLY A 196 31.69 -15.65 -3.35
CA GLY A 196 31.29 -16.50 -2.23
C GLY A 196 30.92 -15.62 -1.01
N ASN A 197 30.91 -16.18 0.20
CA ASN A 197 30.48 -15.46 1.40
C ASN A 197 31.23 -14.14 1.63
N LEU A 198 30.51 -13.12 2.12
CA LEU A 198 31.05 -11.86 2.63
C LEU A 198 30.55 -11.61 4.05
N THR A 199 31.42 -11.07 4.91
CA THR A 199 31.09 -10.69 6.28
C THR A 199 31.33 -9.21 6.51
N LEU A 200 30.25 -8.45 6.70
CA LEU A 200 30.28 -7.03 7.04
C LEU A 200 30.69 -6.82 8.51
N LYS A 201 31.39 -5.71 8.77
CA LYS A 201 31.98 -5.37 10.08
C LYS A 201 31.57 -3.96 10.49
N SER A 202 31.71 -3.65 11.78
CA SER A 202 31.26 -2.38 12.35
C SER A 202 31.86 -1.15 11.65
N ASN A 203 31.10 -0.06 11.62
CA ASN A 203 31.48 1.24 11.06
C ASN A 203 31.79 1.24 9.55
N VAL A 204 31.34 0.22 8.82
CA VAL A 204 31.53 0.10 7.37
C VAL A 204 30.27 0.57 6.63
N THR A 205 30.46 1.44 5.64
CA THR A 205 29.48 1.68 4.57
C THR A 205 29.85 0.83 3.36
N PHE A 206 28.99 -0.10 2.98
CA PHE A 206 29.11 -0.95 1.81
C PHE A 206 28.27 -0.35 0.67
N TYR A 207 28.94 0.37 -0.24
CA TYR A 207 28.29 1.12 -1.31
C TYR A 207 28.32 0.36 -2.64
N LEU A 208 27.15 -0.01 -3.18
CA LEU A 208 27.03 -0.63 -4.52
C LEU A 208 26.48 0.39 -5.51
N ALA A 209 27.34 0.88 -6.40
CA ALA A 209 26.94 1.79 -7.46
C ALA A 209 25.87 1.16 -8.37
N GLY A 210 25.02 1.99 -8.97
CA GLY A 210 24.07 1.52 -9.98
C GLY A 210 24.76 0.79 -11.13
N GLY A 211 24.25 -0.38 -11.50
CA GLY A 211 24.86 -1.28 -12.47
C GLY A 211 25.98 -2.19 -11.92
N ALA A 212 26.31 -2.09 -10.62
CA ALA A 212 27.13 -3.08 -9.95
C ALA A 212 26.28 -4.31 -9.59
N VAL A 213 26.81 -5.52 -9.79
CA VAL A 213 26.18 -6.77 -9.40
C VAL A 213 27.16 -7.64 -8.62
N ILE A 214 26.86 -7.91 -7.36
CA ILE A 214 27.49 -9.03 -6.64
C ILE A 214 26.69 -10.27 -6.96
N VAL A 215 27.28 -11.20 -7.71
CA VAL A 215 26.59 -12.38 -8.22
C VAL A 215 27.11 -13.65 -7.56
N GLY A 216 26.18 -14.50 -7.12
CA GLY A 216 26.48 -15.83 -6.59
C GLY A 216 27.08 -16.75 -7.65
N THR A 217 27.79 -17.80 -7.23
CA THR A 217 28.50 -18.70 -8.14
C THR A 217 27.57 -19.75 -8.78
N GLY A 218 26.40 -19.99 -8.16
CA GLY A 218 25.50 -21.09 -8.54
C GLY A 218 25.99 -22.47 -8.10
N LYS A 219 27.00 -22.54 -7.23
CA LYS A 219 27.62 -23.76 -6.71
C LYS A 219 27.74 -23.71 -5.19
N GLY A 220 27.01 -24.59 -4.49
CA GLY A 220 27.00 -24.61 -3.02
C GLY A 220 28.37 -24.86 -2.38
N GLU A 221 29.30 -25.53 -3.07
CA GLU A 221 30.64 -25.83 -2.58
C GLU A 221 31.55 -24.61 -2.48
N ASP A 222 31.18 -23.49 -3.11
CA ASP A 222 31.91 -22.23 -3.02
C ASP A 222 31.55 -21.44 -1.74
N TYR A 223 30.63 -21.98 -0.92
CA TYR A 223 30.07 -21.32 0.27
C TYR A 223 30.29 -22.13 1.54
N THR A 224 30.22 -21.43 2.66
CA THR A 224 30.14 -22.02 4.00
C THR A 224 28.77 -22.67 4.18
N ASN A 225 28.71 -23.90 4.69
CA ASN A 225 27.47 -24.48 5.15
C ASN A 225 27.15 -23.92 6.55
N ASP A 226 26.18 -23.00 6.61
CA ASP A 226 25.77 -22.35 7.86
C ASP A 226 24.61 -23.08 8.54
N PHE A 227 23.78 -23.81 7.77
CA PHE A 227 22.61 -24.48 8.34
C PHE A 227 22.05 -25.61 7.47
N ARG A 228 21.23 -26.45 8.10
CA ARG A 228 20.39 -27.46 7.44
C ARG A 228 18.91 -27.07 7.49
N LYS A 229 18.22 -27.13 6.33
CA LYS A 229 16.77 -26.99 6.25
C LYS A 229 16.10 -28.35 6.00
N THR A 230 15.50 -28.90 7.05
CA THR A 230 14.86 -30.24 7.00
C THR A 230 13.70 -30.33 6.00
N SER A 231 12.81 -29.32 5.93
CA SER A 231 11.66 -29.35 5.00
C SER A 231 12.08 -29.47 3.53
N ARG A 232 13.28 -29.00 3.20
CA ARG A 232 13.85 -29.00 1.85
C ARG A 232 14.88 -30.09 1.62
N ASN A 233 15.29 -30.79 2.67
CA ASN A 233 16.40 -31.72 2.63
C ASN A 233 17.62 -31.10 1.89
N ALA A 234 17.98 -29.89 2.31
CA ALA A 234 19.05 -29.09 1.70
C ALA A 234 19.82 -28.31 2.76
N ASP A 235 21.12 -28.16 2.51
CA ASP A 235 22.01 -27.28 3.26
C ASP A 235 21.90 -25.85 2.74
N GLY A 236 22.33 -24.88 3.54
CA GLY A 236 22.26 -23.49 3.16
C GLY A 236 23.37 -22.62 3.75
N THR A 237 23.48 -21.42 3.17
CA THR A 237 24.45 -20.40 3.56
C THR A 237 23.82 -19.03 3.74
N TYR A 238 24.49 -18.19 4.52
CA TYR A 238 24.27 -16.75 4.55
C TYR A 238 25.26 -16.07 3.61
N PHE A 239 24.82 -15.69 2.40
CA PHE A 239 25.71 -15.16 1.36
C PHE A 239 26.43 -13.90 1.84
N ILE A 240 25.70 -12.89 2.30
CA ILE A 240 26.26 -11.72 2.98
C ILE A 240 25.66 -11.66 4.38
N ARG A 241 26.51 -11.64 5.40
CA ARG A 241 26.09 -11.48 6.80
C ARG A 241 26.87 -10.40 7.53
N THR A 242 26.39 -9.96 8.68
CA THR A 242 27.19 -9.14 9.59
C THR A 242 27.98 -10.02 10.56
N THR A 243 29.06 -9.46 11.10
CA THR A 243 29.74 -10.03 12.26
C THR A 243 28.80 -9.94 13.47
N ALA A 244 28.65 -11.01 14.25
CA ALA A 244 27.85 -10.99 15.47
C ALA A 244 28.43 -9.98 16.48
N GLY A 245 27.56 -9.21 17.14
CA GLY A 245 27.94 -8.12 18.04
C GLY A 245 28.44 -6.86 17.34
N SER A 246 28.30 -6.76 16.01
CA SER A 246 28.70 -5.56 15.27
C SER A 246 27.71 -4.41 15.41
N SER A 247 28.11 -3.21 14.99
CA SER A 247 27.25 -2.03 15.00
C SER A 247 27.59 -1.02 13.91
N ASN A 248 26.66 -0.13 13.58
CA ASN A 248 26.85 1.00 12.65
C ASN A 248 27.29 0.53 11.25
N ILE A 249 26.50 -0.36 10.66
CA ILE A 249 26.76 -0.89 9.32
C ILE A 249 25.74 -0.29 8.36
N THR A 250 26.20 0.25 7.25
CA THR A 250 25.32 0.73 6.17
C THR A 250 25.60 -0.07 4.91
N ILE A 251 24.55 -0.54 4.23
CA ILE A 251 24.61 -1.03 2.86
C ILE A 251 23.70 -0.15 2.00
N ARG A 252 24.25 0.50 0.97
CA ARG A 252 23.47 1.45 0.19
C ARG A 252 23.91 1.57 -1.26
N GLY A 253 23.06 2.17 -2.09
CA GLY A 253 23.33 2.42 -3.50
C GLY A 253 22.16 1.96 -4.37
N ARG A 254 22.46 1.61 -5.63
CA ARG A 254 21.46 1.19 -6.63
C ARG A 254 21.90 -0.04 -7.43
N GLY A 255 22.85 -0.79 -6.88
CA GLY A 255 23.31 -2.06 -7.44
C GLY A 255 22.44 -3.26 -7.01
N THR A 256 22.89 -4.45 -7.40
CA THR A 256 22.17 -5.71 -7.21
C THR A 256 23.02 -6.73 -6.46
N ILE A 257 22.39 -7.47 -5.53
CA ILE A 257 22.88 -8.75 -5.03
C ILE A 257 22.03 -9.83 -5.70
N ASP A 258 22.66 -10.64 -6.53
CA ASP A 258 22.03 -11.72 -7.29
C ASP A 258 22.49 -13.06 -6.74
N GLY A 259 21.58 -13.83 -6.16
CA GLY A 259 21.93 -15.08 -5.49
C GLY A 259 22.23 -16.25 -6.40
N LYS A 260 21.82 -16.20 -7.68
CA LYS A 260 21.68 -17.39 -8.53
C LYS A 260 20.96 -18.55 -7.81
N GLY A 261 19.94 -18.22 -7.02
CA GLY A 261 19.25 -19.12 -6.10
C GLY A 261 18.62 -20.32 -6.77
N ILE A 262 18.02 -20.14 -7.95
CA ILE A 262 17.50 -21.27 -8.74
C ILE A 262 18.63 -22.22 -9.12
N ALA A 263 19.76 -21.71 -9.62
CA ALA A 263 20.90 -22.54 -9.99
C ALA A 263 21.49 -23.27 -8.78
N MET A 264 21.58 -22.60 -7.62
CA MET A 264 22.01 -23.20 -6.35
C MET A 264 21.08 -24.35 -5.91
N ARG A 265 19.76 -24.18 -6.05
CA ARG A 265 18.76 -25.20 -5.71
C ARG A 265 18.80 -26.40 -6.66
N GLU A 266 19.00 -26.16 -7.95
CA GLU A 266 18.90 -27.20 -8.98
C GLU A 266 20.20 -27.97 -9.16
N ARG A 267 21.35 -27.32 -8.93
CA ARG A 267 22.65 -27.97 -9.00
C ARG A 267 22.86 -28.88 -7.79
N LYS A 268 23.22 -30.14 -8.05
CA LYS A 268 23.44 -31.14 -7.01
C LYS A 268 24.81 -30.99 -6.35
N MET A 269 24.84 -31.10 -5.02
CA MET A 269 26.07 -31.13 -4.24
C MET A 269 26.85 -32.44 -4.45
N PRO A 270 28.20 -32.42 -4.37
CA PRO A 270 29.05 -33.59 -4.37
C PRO A 270 28.98 -34.32 -3.01
N ALA A 271 29.76 -35.39 -2.86
CA ALA A 271 29.85 -36.12 -1.60
C ALA A 271 30.22 -35.20 -0.41
N PRO A 272 29.69 -35.44 0.81
CA PRO A 272 28.81 -36.54 1.21
C PRO A 272 27.31 -36.33 0.89
N ASN A 273 26.87 -35.10 0.61
CA ASN A 273 25.45 -34.74 0.40
C ASN A 273 25.01 -34.91 -1.07
N LYS A 274 25.43 -36.03 -1.69
CA LYS A 274 25.14 -36.31 -3.11
C LYS A 274 23.64 -36.24 -3.36
N ASN A 275 23.24 -35.50 -4.40
CA ASN A 275 21.87 -35.36 -4.91
C ASN A 275 20.96 -34.32 -4.23
N GLU A 276 21.48 -33.55 -3.28
CA GLU A 276 20.74 -32.43 -2.67
C GLU A 276 21.10 -31.11 -3.35
N GLY A 277 20.14 -30.18 -3.40
CA GLY A 277 20.40 -28.79 -3.78
C GLY A 277 21.03 -28.01 -2.62
N PHE A 278 21.39 -26.75 -2.87
CA PHE A 278 21.90 -25.85 -1.84
C PHE A 278 21.11 -24.55 -1.80
N LEU A 279 20.97 -23.97 -0.62
CA LEU A 279 20.15 -22.79 -0.35
C LEU A 279 21.04 -21.58 -0.04
N ASN A 280 20.55 -20.39 -0.34
CA ASN A 280 21.19 -19.15 0.09
C ASN A 280 20.18 -18.11 0.54
N ASN A 281 20.39 -17.57 1.73
CA ASN A 281 19.91 -16.25 2.12
C ASN A 281 20.87 -15.21 1.55
N LEU A 282 20.35 -14.10 1.01
CA LEU A 282 21.21 -13.11 0.33
C LEU A 282 21.85 -12.14 1.31
N LEU A 283 21.06 -11.59 2.22
CA LEU A 283 21.51 -10.60 3.19
C LEU A 283 20.97 -10.91 4.58
N VAL A 284 21.89 -11.08 5.54
CA VAL A 284 21.57 -11.52 6.90
C VAL A 284 22.25 -10.63 7.95
N PRO A 285 21.67 -9.47 8.29
CA PRO A 285 22.08 -8.74 9.49
C PRO A 285 21.75 -9.60 10.70
N MET A 286 22.80 -10.07 11.35
CA MET A 286 22.75 -11.06 12.42
C MET A 286 23.45 -10.52 13.64
N GLN A 287 22.70 -10.39 14.73
CA GLN A 287 23.16 -9.86 16.01
C GLN A 287 23.94 -8.55 15.85
N THR A 288 23.33 -7.58 15.19
CA THR A 288 23.95 -6.28 14.91
C THR A 288 23.04 -5.13 15.38
N SER A 289 23.61 -3.96 15.65
CA SER A 289 22.84 -2.76 16.01
C SER A 289 23.10 -1.60 15.04
N ASN A 290 22.11 -0.74 14.85
CA ASN A 290 22.22 0.42 13.94
C ASN A 290 22.59 -0.02 12.50
N PHE A 291 21.82 -0.96 11.95
CA PHE A 291 21.99 -1.43 10.58
C PHE A 291 21.11 -0.64 9.62
N ASN A 292 21.68 -0.09 8.55
CA ASN A 292 20.96 0.67 7.54
C ASN A 292 21.10 0.02 6.16
N PHE A 293 19.98 -0.21 5.49
CA PHE A 293 19.90 -0.64 4.10
C PHE A 293 19.18 0.43 3.28
N ASP A 294 19.72 0.82 2.12
CA ASP A 294 19.05 1.74 1.19
C ASP A 294 19.31 1.37 -0.29
N GLY A 295 18.27 0.92 -0.99
CA GLY A 295 18.19 1.08 -2.44
C GLY A 295 18.70 -0.07 -3.30
N LEU A 296 19.19 -1.16 -2.74
CA LEU A 296 19.67 -2.29 -3.55
C LEU A 296 18.50 -3.15 -4.07
N ILE A 297 18.78 -3.87 -5.15
CA ILE A 297 17.97 -5.01 -5.60
C ILE A 297 18.54 -6.29 -4.96
N LEU A 298 17.68 -7.09 -4.34
CA LEU A 298 17.95 -8.46 -3.93
C LEU A 298 17.22 -9.41 -4.86
N ARG A 299 17.98 -10.17 -5.67
CA ARG A 299 17.46 -10.93 -6.80
C ARG A 299 17.80 -12.41 -6.68
N ASP A 300 16.86 -13.28 -7.04
CA ASP A 300 17.06 -14.72 -7.19
C ASP A 300 17.74 -15.38 -5.98
N ALA A 301 17.10 -15.30 -4.82
CA ALA A 301 17.44 -16.02 -3.62
C ALA A 301 17.00 -17.49 -3.71
N GLY A 302 17.87 -18.38 -3.23
CA GLY A 302 17.58 -19.79 -3.09
C GLY A 302 16.87 -20.10 -1.79
N PHE A 303 16.51 -19.12 -0.97
CA PHE A 303 15.72 -19.26 0.25
C PHE A 303 15.19 -17.88 0.65
N TRP A 304 14.96 -17.64 1.94
CA TRP A 304 14.58 -16.32 2.46
C TRP A 304 15.66 -15.28 2.11
N SER A 305 15.31 -14.27 1.32
CA SER A 305 16.27 -13.36 0.71
C SER A 305 16.96 -12.44 1.72
N PHE A 306 16.16 -11.70 2.50
CA PHE A 306 16.63 -10.74 3.48
C PHE A 306 16.15 -11.14 4.87
N MET A 307 17.07 -11.63 5.70
CA MET A 307 16.75 -12.15 7.03
C MET A 307 17.42 -11.30 8.11
N VAL A 308 16.65 -10.51 8.84
CA VAL A 308 17.16 -9.76 10.01
C VAL A 308 17.04 -10.67 11.23
N VAL A 309 18.13 -10.92 11.95
CA VAL A 309 18.19 -11.87 13.07
C VAL A 309 18.76 -11.18 14.30
N ARG A 310 18.00 -11.16 15.40
CA ARG A 310 18.45 -10.68 16.73
C ARG A 310 19.16 -9.34 16.69
N SER A 311 18.64 -8.44 15.87
CA SER A 311 19.26 -7.14 15.61
C SER A 311 18.37 -6.04 16.16
N ASP A 312 18.99 -4.93 16.55
CA ASP A 312 18.30 -3.79 17.13
C ASP A 312 18.56 -2.51 16.32
N ASN A 313 17.55 -1.65 16.21
CA ASN A 313 17.59 -0.43 15.42
C ASN A 313 18.03 -0.67 13.97
N VAL A 314 17.13 -1.29 13.20
CA VAL A 314 17.36 -1.66 11.79
C VAL A 314 16.46 -0.83 10.89
N THR A 315 17.03 -0.16 9.90
CA THR A 315 16.27 0.58 8.88
C THR A 315 16.54 0.00 7.51
N ILE A 316 15.49 -0.35 6.77
CA ILE A 316 15.52 -0.89 5.41
C ILE A 316 14.67 0.03 4.52
N LYS A 317 15.31 0.72 3.59
CA LYS A 317 14.66 1.66 2.67
C LYS A 317 14.88 1.30 1.20
N ASN A 318 13.92 1.64 0.35
CA ASN A 318 14.05 1.58 -1.11
C ASN A 318 14.42 0.16 -1.62
N LEU A 319 13.97 -0.89 -0.93
CA LEU A 319 14.30 -2.28 -1.24
C LEU A 319 13.48 -2.78 -2.44
N LYS A 320 14.17 -3.47 -3.35
CA LYS A 320 13.55 -4.27 -4.41
C LYS A 320 13.90 -5.74 -4.20
N GLY A 321 12.94 -6.54 -3.77
CA GLY A 321 13.08 -7.99 -3.66
C GLY A 321 12.44 -8.69 -4.85
N PHE A 322 13.25 -9.20 -5.77
CA PHE A 322 12.78 -9.81 -7.02
C PHE A 322 13.12 -11.30 -7.05
N GLN A 323 12.11 -12.13 -6.75
CA GLN A 323 12.24 -13.59 -6.71
C GLN A 323 11.40 -14.27 -7.80
N ASP A 324 11.63 -15.57 -7.95
CA ASP A 324 10.80 -16.45 -8.77
C ASP A 324 9.42 -16.64 -8.13
N LEU A 325 8.34 -16.65 -8.94
CA LEU A 325 6.98 -16.85 -8.44
C LEU A 325 6.59 -18.33 -8.31
N TYR A 326 7.49 -19.29 -8.44
CA TYR A 326 7.18 -20.73 -8.43
C TYR A 326 8.24 -21.58 -7.68
N LYS A 327 9.06 -20.93 -6.84
CA LYS A 327 10.03 -21.59 -5.95
C LYS A 327 9.66 -21.34 -4.49
N ILE A 328 8.89 -22.25 -3.90
CA ILE A 328 8.47 -22.18 -2.48
C ILE A 328 9.61 -21.92 -1.49
N GLU A 329 9.28 -21.35 -0.33
CA GLU A 329 10.23 -20.93 0.71
C GLU A 329 11.32 -19.96 0.17
N ASN A 330 10.94 -19.04 -0.72
CA ASN A 330 11.80 -17.96 -1.24
C ASN A 330 11.35 -16.57 -0.79
N ASP A 331 10.95 -16.49 0.48
CA ASP A 331 10.46 -15.29 1.15
C ASP A 331 11.37 -14.08 0.88
N VAL A 332 10.81 -12.86 0.85
CA VAL A 332 11.64 -11.68 0.58
C VAL A 332 12.24 -11.10 1.86
N ILE A 333 11.42 -10.75 2.84
CA ILE A 333 11.87 -10.13 4.09
C ILE A 333 11.34 -10.90 5.28
N ASP A 334 12.26 -11.38 6.12
CA ASP A 334 11.96 -12.03 7.38
C ASP A 334 12.65 -11.29 8.53
N ILE A 335 11.86 -10.66 9.39
CA ILE A 335 12.34 -10.08 10.65
C ILE A 335 12.23 -11.15 11.73
N ASN A 336 13.36 -11.57 12.28
CA ASN A 336 13.46 -12.68 13.23
C ASN A 336 14.04 -12.19 14.55
N GLU A 337 13.26 -12.35 15.64
CA GLU A 337 13.73 -12.11 17.02
C GLU A 337 14.43 -10.74 17.18
N SER A 338 13.97 -9.70 16.48
CA SER A 338 14.66 -8.40 16.36
C SER A 338 13.78 -7.27 16.92
N GLN A 339 14.40 -6.16 17.30
CA GLN A 339 13.70 -5.01 17.88
C GLN A 339 13.95 -3.72 17.11
N ASN A 340 12.96 -2.83 17.12
CA ASN A 340 13.03 -1.50 16.52
C ASN A 340 13.44 -1.54 15.03
N VAL A 341 12.61 -2.20 14.23
CA VAL A 341 12.87 -2.41 12.79
C VAL A 341 11.89 -1.60 11.96
N LEU A 342 12.40 -0.78 11.05
CA LEU A 342 11.63 -0.06 10.04
C LEU A 342 11.97 -0.59 8.65
N VAL A 343 10.97 -1.10 7.93
CA VAL A 343 11.02 -1.36 6.49
C VAL A 343 10.13 -0.32 5.83
N GLN A 344 10.70 0.52 4.96
CA GLN A 344 9.99 1.63 4.34
C GLN A 344 10.26 1.72 2.83
N HIS A 345 9.21 1.99 2.04
CA HIS A 345 9.30 2.18 0.59
C HIS A 345 9.97 0.97 -0.09
N SER A 346 9.26 -0.16 -0.15
CA SER A 346 9.81 -1.42 -0.67
C SER A 346 8.84 -2.13 -1.60
N ILE A 347 9.37 -2.89 -2.56
CA ILE A 347 8.61 -3.85 -3.36
C ILE A 347 9.18 -5.25 -3.18
N ALA A 348 8.31 -6.23 -2.96
CA ALA A 348 8.66 -7.62 -2.71
C ALA A 348 7.81 -8.52 -3.62
N ILE A 349 8.48 -9.37 -4.40
CA ILE A 349 7.89 -10.32 -5.35
C ILE A 349 8.45 -11.72 -5.05
N SER A 350 7.60 -12.68 -4.69
CA SER A 350 8.00 -14.06 -4.34
C SER A 350 6.91 -15.11 -4.55
N ASP A 351 7.31 -16.38 -4.61
CA ASP A 351 6.32 -17.48 -4.54
C ASP A 351 5.76 -17.54 -3.11
N ASP A 352 6.65 -17.49 -2.11
CA ASP A 352 6.32 -17.55 -0.69
C ASP A 352 6.11 -16.15 -0.07
N ASP A 353 6.12 -16.05 1.27
CA ASP A 353 5.80 -14.83 2.01
C ASP A 353 6.65 -13.60 1.60
N THR A 354 6.04 -12.45 1.33
CA THR A 354 6.81 -11.24 0.97
C THR A 354 7.37 -10.52 2.18
N TYR A 355 6.53 -10.24 3.18
CA TYR A 355 6.89 -9.54 4.41
C TYR A 355 6.48 -10.39 5.59
N SER A 356 7.45 -10.79 6.41
CA SER A 356 7.22 -11.76 7.47
C SER A 356 7.93 -11.42 8.78
N THR A 357 7.29 -11.75 9.90
CA THR A 357 7.90 -11.70 11.25
C THR A 357 7.85 -13.06 11.92
N LYS A 358 8.96 -13.52 12.48
CA LYS A 358 9.09 -14.88 13.02
C LYS A 358 9.93 -14.89 14.31
N THR A 359 9.67 -15.85 15.19
CA THR A 359 10.54 -16.19 16.32
C THR A 359 10.69 -17.71 16.38
N TRP A 360 11.92 -18.21 16.58
CA TRP A 360 12.26 -19.63 16.43
C TRP A 360 12.84 -20.24 17.70
N LEU A 361 12.97 -21.57 17.73
CA LEU A 361 13.48 -22.33 18.88
C LEU A 361 14.99 -22.58 18.87
N GLN A 362 15.74 -21.90 18.00
CA GLN A 362 17.16 -22.19 17.78
C GLN A 362 17.39 -23.66 17.40
N THR A 363 16.55 -24.16 16.49
CA THR A 363 16.66 -25.49 15.86
C THR A 363 16.66 -25.37 14.34
N GLY A 364 17.10 -26.43 13.64
CA GLY A 364 17.18 -26.42 12.17
C GLY A 364 17.99 -25.24 11.65
N MET A 365 17.38 -24.40 10.80
CA MET A 365 18.05 -23.20 10.27
C MET A 365 18.49 -22.20 11.35
N SER A 366 17.75 -22.12 12.44
CA SER A 366 18.06 -21.19 13.55
C SER A 366 19.09 -21.75 14.53
N SER A 367 19.52 -23.02 14.40
CA SER A 367 20.42 -23.66 15.38
C SER A 367 21.76 -22.97 15.59
N GLY A 368 22.30 -22.38 14.53
CA GLY A 368 23.56 -21.63 14.56
C GLY A 368 23.40 -20.13 14.87
N TRP A 369 22.18 -19.64 15.15
CA TRP A 369 22.00 -18.22 15.43
C TRP A 369 22.66 -17.83 16.76
N PRO A 370 23.48 -16.76 16.76
CA PRO A 370 24.25 -16.39 17.93
C PRO A 370 23.36 -15.68 18.96
N GLY A 371 23.71 -15.80 20.24
CA GLY A 371 22.90 -15.27 21.35
C GLY A 371 21.79 -16.20 21.84
N ALA A 372 21.02 -15.72 22.82
CA ALA A 372 19.83 -16.41 23.34
C ALA A 372 18.60 -16.14 22.45
N LEU A 373 17.52 -16.88 22.67
CA LEU A 373 16.23 -16.57 22.06
C LEU A 373 15.74 -15.20 22.53
N GLU A 374 15.23 -14.39 21.61
CA GLU A 374 14.71 -13.06 21.92
C GLU A 374 13.27 -12.88 21.44
N GLN A 375 12.55 -11.96 22.09
CA GLN A 375 11.25 -11.50 21.58
C GLN A 375 11.45 -10.63 20.34
N LEU A 376 10.42 -10.53 19.51
CA LEU A 376 10.36 -9.55 18.43
C LEU A 376 9.50 -8.36 18.88
N GLU A 377 10.01 -7.14 18.72
CA GLU A 377 9.29 -5.95 19.20
C GLU A 377 9.46 -4.72 18.30
N ASN A 378 8.39 -3.94 18.12
CA ASN A 378 8.40 -2.67 17.38
C ASN A 378 8.91 -2.82 15.94
N VAL A 379 8.18 -3.59 15.13
CA VAL A 379 8.48 -3.78 13.70
C VAL A 379 7.45 -3.05 12.86
N VAL A 380 7.90 -2.21 11.94
CA VAL A 380 7.03 -1.43 11.05
C VAL A 380 7.36 -1.74 9.60
N PHE A 381 6.34 -2.13 8.83
CA PHE A 381 6.35 -2.14 7.37
C PHE A 381 5.52 -0.95 6.88
N ASP A 382 6.13 0.00 6.19
CA ASP A 382 5.52 1.25 5.74
C ASP A 382 5.75 1.44 4.24
N ASP A 383 4.73 1.80 3.46
CA ASP A 383 4.87 1.92 2.00
C ASP A 383 5.48 0.67 1.35
N ALA A 384 4.95 -0.49 1.75
CA ALA A 384 5.39 -1.81 1.30
C ALA A 384 4.44 -2.36 0.23
N PHE A 385 4.99 -2.76 -0.92
CA PHE A 385 4.24 -3.27 -2.06
C PHE A 385 4.51 -4.78 -2.26
N ALA A 386 3.48 -5.60 -2.17
CA ALA A 386 3.57 -7.06 -2.22
C ALA A 386 2.96 -7.66 -3.50
N TRP A 387 3.69 -8.59 -4.11
CA TRP A 387 3.17 -9.53 -5.11
C TRP A 387 3.64 -10.95 -4.79
N THR A 388 2.72 -11.82 -4.42
CA THR A 388 3.06 -13.18 -4.02
C THR A 388 2.06 -14.23 -4.46
N ARG A 389 2.48 -15.49 -4.47
CA ARG A 389 1.58 -16.64 -4.54
C ARG A 389 1.21 -17.21 -3.18
N CYS A 390 1.81 -16.73 -2.10
CA CYS A 390 1.57 -17.14 -0.71
C CYS A 390 0.98 -15.97 0.09
N VAL A 391 1.67 -15.48 1.14
CA VAL A 391 1.16 -14.44 2.04
C VAL A 391 1.83 -13.10 1.79
N ALA A 392 1.05 -12.03 1.60
CA ALA A 392 1.63 -10.69 1.40
C ALA A 392 2.26 -10.16 2.70
N PHE A 393 1.47 -10.11 3.78
CA PHE A 393 1.94 -9.69 5.10
C PHE A 393 1.64 -10.76 6.15
N LYS A 394 2.70 -11.37 6.68
CA LYS A 394 2.67 -12.50 7.60
C LYS A 394 3.24 -12.12 8.96
N ILE A 395 2.53 -12.46 10.03
CA ILE A 395 3.03 -12.50 11.40
C ILE A 395 2.97 -13.96 11.84
N GLY A 396 4.12 -14.62 11.94
CA GLY A 396 4.27 -16.09 12.07
C GLY A 396 4.90 -16.72 10.80
N GLN A 397 4.89 -18.04 10.57
CA GLN A 397 4.29 -19.15 11.31
C GLN A 397 5.00 -19.44 12.65
N GLY A 398 6.31 -19.16 12.73
CA GLY A 398 7.13 -19.34 13.93
C GLY A 398 6.84 -18.24 14.94
N VAL A 399 6.28 -18.59 16.09
CA VAL A 399 6.07 -17.69 17.24
C VAL A 399 6.55 -18.42 18.50
N ALA A 400 7.83 -18.78 18.51
CA ALA A 400 8.45 -19.44 19.65
C ALA A 400 8.53 -18.51 20.88
N GLN A 401 8.82 -17.24 20.63
CA GLN A 401 8.87 -16.13 21.58
C GLN A 401 7.80 -15.09 21.23
N ALA A 402 7.55 -14.15 22.15
CA ALA A 402 6.58 -13.08 21.93
C ALA A 402 6.90 -12.23 20.68
N GLN A 403 5.86 -11.81 19.97
CA GLN A 403 5.90 -10.82 18.90
C GLN A 403 4.98 -9.66 19.26
N ILE A 404 5.53 -8.47 19.44
CA ILE A 404 4.85 -7.36 20.12
C ILE A 404 4.99 -6.09 19.29
N GLY A 405 3.89 -5.44 18.92
CA GLY A 405 3.99 -4.15 18.22
C GLY A 405 4.48 -4.30 16.78
N VAL A 406 3.75 -5.07 15.97
CA VAL A 406 3.99 -5.16 14.53
C VAL A 406 2.95 -4.32 13.81
N THR A 407 3.40 -3.36 12.99
CA THR A 407 2.52 -2.48 12.22
C THR A 407 2.82 -2.62 10.73
N VAL A 408 1.79 -2.87 9.94
CA VAL A 408 1.83 -2.73 8.48
C VAL A 408 0.96 -1.53 8.13
N ARG A 409 1.54 -0.53 7.46
CA ARG A 409 0.81 0.69 7.09
C ARG A 409 1.13 1.23 5.70
N ASN A 410 0.21 2.01 5.15
CA ASN A 410 0.36 2.71 3.86
C ASN A 410 0.79 1.78 2.71
N SER A 411 0.30 0.54 2.72
CA SER A 411 0.89 -0.57 1.97
C SER A 411 -0.06 -1.13 0.91
N TYR A 412 0.46 -1.95 0.01
CA TYR A 412 -0.26 -2.39 -1.19
C TYR A 412 -0.08 -3.88 -1.44
N VAL A 413 -1.14 -4.56 -1.86
CA VAL A 413 -1.10 -5.96 -2.31
C VAL A 413 -1.58 -6.03 -3.75
N TYR A 414 -0.66 -6.24 -4.69
CA TYR A 414 -0.98 -6.42 -6.11
C TYR A 414 -1.71 -7.75 -6.34
N GLN A 415 -1.16 -8.83 -5.78
CA GLN A 415 -1.70 -10.18 -5.85
C GLN A 415 -1.15 -11.01 -4.69
N SER A 416 -2.00 -11.83 -4.09
CA SER A 416 -1.63 -12.79 -3.06
C SER A 416 -2.54 -14.02 -3.08
N ALA A 417 -2.14 -15.09 -2.38
CA ALA A 417 -3.10 -16.10 -1.95
C ALA A 417 -3.77 -15.68 -0.64
N ARG A 418 -2.99 -15.15 0.30
CA ARG A 418 -3.51 -14.59 1.55
C ARG A 418 -2.93 -13.20 1.76
N ALA A 419 -3.76 -12.19 1.90
CA ALA A 419 -3.26 -10.81 1.96
C ALA A 419 -2.66 -10.50 3.34
N LEU A 420 -3.46 -10.62 4.39
CA LEU A 420 -3.07 -10.32 5.77
C LEU A 420 -3.21 -11.58 6.62
N LEU A 421 -2.14 -12.03 7.26
CA LEU A 421 -2.17 -13.26 8.03
C LEU A 421 -1.38 -13.15 9.34
N ILE A 422 -2.06 -13.35 10.46
CA ILE A 422 -1.46 -13.72 11.73
C ILE A 422 -1.67 -15.21 11.91
N ASP A 423 -0.59 -15.97 11.86
CA ASP A 423 -0.62 -17.42 11.91
C ASP A 423 0.37 -17.93 12.95
N HIS A 424 -0.12 -18.17 14.15
CA HIS A 424 0.65 -18.77 15.20
C HIS A 424 0.55 -20.30 15.10
N GLY A 425 1.12 -20.84 14.03
CA GLY A 425 0.94 -22.21 13.56
C GLY A 425 2.08 -23.18 13.93
N TYR A 426 3.12 -22.72 14.64
CA TYR A 426 4.25 -23.56 15.03
C TYR A 426 3.98 -24.28 16.36
N THR A 427 3.42 -25.50 16.27
CA THR A 427 2.93 -26.26 17.44
C THR A 427 3.98 -27.07 18.18
N MET A 428 5.19 -27.20 17.63
CA MET A 428 6.30 -27.93 18.24
C MET A 428 7.19 -27.02 19.10
N ASN A 429 6.58 -26.19 19.95
CA ASN A 429 7.31 -25.34 20.89
C ASN A 429 7.76 -26.15 22.11
N THR A 430 9.07 -26.26 22.33
CA THR A 430 9.66 -26.98 23.46
C THR A 430 9.99 -26.08 24.66
N LEU A 431 9.69 -24.78 24.57
CA LEU A 431 9.88 -23.84 25.68
C LEU A 431 8.79 -24.04 26.75
N PRO A 432 9.05 -23.69 28.02
CA PRO A 432 8.05 -23.79 29.09
C PRO A 432 6.79 -22.95 28.85
N GLU A 433 6.95 -21.82 28.15
CA GLU A 433 5.88 -20.92 27.76
C GLU A 433 5.88 -20.79 26.23
N GLU A 434 4.70 -20.88 25.62
CA GLU A 434 4.57 -20.61 24.19
C GLU A 434 4.55 -19.11 23.94
N GLY A 435 5.21 -18.67 22.86
CA GLY A 435 5.18 -17.27 22.43
C GLY A 435 3.75 -16.79 22.18
N TYR A 436 3.54 -15.49 22.02
CA TYR A 436 2.23 -14.91 21.74
C TYR A 436 2.39 -13.71 20.81
N ALA A 437 1.31 -13.27 20.17
CA ALA A 437 1.31 -12.05 19.36
C ALA A 437 0.39 -10.99 19.99
N ARG A 438 0.87 -9.75 20.16
CA ARG A 438 0.02 -8.66 20.66
C ARG A 438 0.35 -7.30 20.04
N ARG A 439 -0.62 -6.38 20.07
CA ARG A 439 -0.49 -5.02 19.53
C ARG A 439 -0.13 -5.04 18.05
N ILE A 440 -0.96 -5.70 17.23
CA ILE A 440 -0.72 -5.83 15.79
C ILE A 440 -1.65 -4.89 15.04
N THR A 441 -1.11 -4.08 14.13
CA THR A 441 -1.87 -3.09 13.36
C THR A 441 -1.70 -3.32 11.88
N PHE A 442 -2.81 -3.40 11.16
CA PHE A 442 -2.89 -3.26 9.71
C PHE A 442 -3.66 -1.98 9.42
N GLU A 443 -3.07 -1.02 8.71
CA GLU A 443 -3.66 0.31 8.51
C GLU A 443 -3.38 0.86 7.10
N ASN A 444 -4.35 1.51 6.46
CA ASN A 444 -4.14 2.18 5.15
C ASN A 444 -3.59 1.21 4.09
N ILE A 445 -4.29 0.09 3.84
CA ILE A 445 -3.83 -0.95 2.89
C ILE A 445 -4.81 -1.11 1.73
N ASP A 446 -4.32 -1.11 0.48
CA ASP A 446 -5.10 -1.47 -0.72
C ASP A 446 -4.76 -2.90 -1.16
N ILE A 447 -5.77 -3.77 -1.19
CA ILE A 447 -5.67 -5.16 -1.62
C ILE A 447 -6.36 -5.29 -2.97
N GLU A 448 -5.58 -5.43 -4.03
CA GLU A 448 -6.09 -5.52 -5.39
C GLU A 448 -6.63 -6.90 -5.70
N ARG A 449 -5.79 -7.94 -5.52
CA ARG A 449 -6.14 -9.32 -5.88
C ARG A 449 -5.75 -10.33 -4.82
N VAL A 450 -6.72 -11.20 -4.54
CA VAL A 450 -6.56 -12.43 -3.76
C VAL A 450 -7.08 -13.56 -4.63
N ASP A 451 -6.31 -13.97 -5.64
CA ASP A 451 -6.75 -14.86 -6.73
C ASP A 451 -5.83 -16.06 -6.96
N VAL A 452 -4.77 -16.20 -6.16
CA VAL A 452 -3.90 -17.38 -6.15
C VAL A 452 -4.31 -18.34 -5.04
N ASN A 453 -4.28 -19.65 -5.27
CA ASN A 453 -4.59 -20.62 -4.22
C ASN A 453 -3.36 -21.47 -3.85
N GLN A 454 -2.53 -20.94 -2.96
CA GLN A 454 -1.42 -21.67 -2.34
C GLN A 454 -1.66 -21.70 -0.82
N PHE A 455 -1.99 -22.89 -0.32
CA PHE A 455 -2.37 -23.13 1.09
C PHE A 455 -3.62 -22.33 1.56
N GLY A 456 -4.52 -22.01 0.63
CA GLY A 456 -5.75 -21.28 0.85
C GLY A 456 -5.78 -19.93 0.15
N ASN A 457 -6.98 -19.36 0.00
CA ASN A 457 -7.20 -18.11 -0.72
C ASN A 457 -8.25 -17.23 -0.01
N TYR A 458 -7.80 -16.25 0.78
CA TYR A 458 -8.64 -15.35 1.58
C TYR A 458 -7.86 -14.10 2.00
N TRP A 459 -8.53 -12.95 2.14
CA TRP A 459 -7.84 -11.69 2.43
C TRP A 459 -7.34 -11.56 3.89
N LEU A 460 -7.98 -12.23 4.86
CA LEU A 460 -7.62 -12.12 6.28
C LEU A 460 -7.64 -13.47 7.01
N GLY A 461 -6.56 -13.78 7.70
CA GLY A 461 -6.53 -14.84 8.72
C GLY A 461 -5.92 -14.33 10.02
N ILE A 462 -6.61 -14.53 11.14
CA ILE A 462 -6.06 -14.30 12.48
C ILE A 462 -6.27 -15.56 13.28
N SER A 463 -5.19 -16.27 13.57
CA SER A 463 -5.31 -17.55 14.25
C SER A 463 -4.13 -17.89 15.15
N THR A 464 -4.44 -18.66 16.20
CA THR A 464 -3.45 -19.41 16.96
C THR A 464 -3.75 -20.89 16.96
N SER A 465 -2.70 -21.69 16.73
CA SER A 465 -2.72 -23.16 16.85
C SER A 465 -2.03 -23.60 18.15
N THR A 466 -1.66 -22.68 19.03
CA THR A 466 -0.93 -22.95 20.26
C THR A 466 -1.76 -22.51 21.49
N SER A 467 -1.17 -22.58 22.68
CA SER A 467 -1.72 -22.00 23.91
C SER A 467 -1.44 -20.50 24.03
N GLY A 468 -0.54 -19.96 23.20
CA GLY A 468 -0.20 -18.55 23.19
C GLY A 468 -1.22 -17.70 22.41
N ASP A 469 -1.65 -16.62 23.05
CA ASP A 469 -2.71 -15.75 22.55
C ASP A 469 -2.28 -14.91 21.33
N VAL A 470 -3.28 -14.48 20.56
CA VAL A 470 -3.19 -13.39 19.58
C VAL A 470 -4.16 -12.30 20.04
N SER A 471 -3.66 -11.11 20.39
CA SER A 471 -4.47 -10.10 21.08
C SER A 471 -4.19 -8.67 20.62
N ASP A 472 -5.18 -7.79 20.82
CA ASP A 472 -5.09 -6.35 20.55
C ASP A 472 -4.71 -6.08 19.09
N ILE A 473 -5.62 -6.47 18.20
CA ILE A 473 -5.43 -6.39 16.75
C ILE A 473 -6.29 -5.26 16.19
N ALA A 474 -5.68 -4.35 15.45
CA ALA A 474 -6.37 -3.29 14.75
C ALA A 474 -6.27 -3.49 13.22
N VAL A 475 -7.42 -3.48 12.56
CA VAL A 475 -7.55 -3.54 11.09
C VAL A 475 -8.29 -2.29 10.65
N LYS A 476 -7.55 -1.29 10.14
CA LYS A 476 -8.04 0.07 9.91
C LYS A 476 -7.86 0.50 8.46
N ASN A 477 -8.83 1.22 7.89
CA ASN A 477 -8.72 1.85 6.58
C ASN A 477 -8.15 0.89 5.50
N ILE A 478 -8.82 -0.25 5.31
CA ILE A 478 -8.39 -1.28 4.36
C ILE A 478 -9.35 -1.27 3.17
N ASN A 479 -8.84 -1.12 1.96
CA ASN A 479 -9.63 -1.26 0.75
C ASN A 479 -9.38 -2.61 0.09
N ILE A 480 -10.42 -3.43 -0.06
CA ILE A 480 -10.35 -4.80 -0.58
C ILE A 480 -11.13 -4.88 -1.88
N ARG A 481 -10.42 -4.90 -3.01
CA ARG A 481 -11.04 -5.00 -4.35
C ARG A 481 -11.45 -6.43 -4.67
N GLN A 482 -10.70 -7.41 -4.15
CA GLN A 482 -11.02 -8.84 -4.29
C GLN A 482 -10.68 -9.61 -3.02
N LEU A 483 -11.69 -10.29 -2.44
CA LEU A 483 -11.61 -10.98 -1.13
C LEU A 483 -10.95 -12.37 -1.17
N GLY A 484 -10.94 -13.01 -2.34
CA GLY A 484 -10.65 -14.43 -2.48
C GLY A 484 -11.88 -15.34 -2.46
N ALA A 485 -11.67 -16.60 -2.86
CA ALA A 485 -12.69 -17.63 -3.01
C ALA A 485 -13.11 -18.25 -1.67
N GLN A 486 -12.18 -18.44 -0.73
CA GLN A 486 -12.48 -18.99 0.60
C GLN A 486 -12.92 -17.90 1.58
N GLN A 487 -13.42 -18.30 2.74
CA GLN A 487 -13.73 -17.36 3.81
C GLN A 487 -12.48 -16.98 4.59
N SER A 488 -12.38 -15.69 4.91
CA SER A 488 -11.44 -15.19 5.92
C SER A 488 -11.85 -15.71 7.30
N ARG A 489 -10.91 -15.76 8.24
CA ARG A 489 -11.12 -16.51 9.50
C ARG A 489 -10.47 -15.89 10.72
N LEU A 490 -11.20 -15.97 11.84
CA LEU A 490 -10.70 -15.73 13.20
C LEU A 490 -10.79 -17.04 13.97
N SER A 491 -9.68 -17.53 14.54
CA SER A 491 -9.67 -18.84 15.20
C SER A 491 -8.68 -18.91 16.36
N GLY A 492 -9.17 -19.12 17.58
CA GLY A 492 -8.32 -19.58 18.68
C GLY A 492 -8.05 -21.09 18.60
N ASN A 493 -7.46 -21.65 19.66
CA ASN A 493 -7.27 -23.09 19.83
C ASN A 493 -7.99 -23.58 21.10
N VAL A 494 -9.14 -24.24 20.92
CA VAL A 494 -9.96 -24.77 22.03
C VAL A 494 -9.22 -25.85 22.83
N THR A 495 -8.45 -26.71 22.16
CA THR A 495 -7.75 -27.83 22.80
C THR A 495 -6.58 -27.36 23.65
N ARG A 496 -5.85 -26.35 23.18
CA ARG A 496 -4.63 -25.85 23.84
C ARG A 496 -4.85 -24.60 24.68
N GLY A 497 -6.02 -23.97 24.57
CA GLY A 497 -6.40 -22.79 25.35
C GLY A 497 -6.04 -21.44 24.73
N GLY A 498 -5.28 -21.40 23.63
CA GLY A 498 -4.89 -20.13 23.00
C GLY A 498 -6.09 -19.37 22.44
N MET A 499 -6.10 -18.06 22.65
CA MET A 499 -7.22 -17.18 22.33
C MET A 499 -6.88 -16.20 21.22
N VAL A 500 -7.90 -15.76 20.48
CA VAL A 500 -7.88 -14.54 19.68
C VAL A 500 -8.74 -13.49 20.40
N LYS A 501 -8.14 -12.35 20.79
CA LYS A 501 -8.79 -11.34 21.64
C LYS A 501 -8.70 -9.95 21.01
N ASN A 502 -9.72 -9.13 21.22
CA ASN A 502 -9.72 -7.69 20.93
C ASN A 502 -9.34 -7.38 19.46
N VAL A 503 -10.13 -7.90 18.51
CA VAL A 503 -9.96 -7.62 17.09
C VAL A 503 -10.90 -6.48 16.69
N MET A 504 -10.33 -5.32 16.39
CA MET A 504 -11.08 -4.14 15.98
C MET A 504 -10.98 -3.93 14.47
N PHE A 505 -12.13 -3.76 13.82
CA PHE A 505 -12.23 -3.28 12.44
C PHE A 505 -12.67 -1.81 12.42
N SER A 506 -12.00 -0.99 11.62
CA SER A 506 -12.40 0.41 11.38
C SER A 506 -12.23 0.74 9.91
N ASP A 507 -13.27 1.22 9.26
CA ASP A 507 -13.18 1.76 7.89
C ASP A 507 -12.59 0.75 6.89
N VAL A 508 -13.05 -0.50 6.98
CA VAL A 508 -12.70 -1.55 6.02
C VAL A 508 -13.72 -1.57 4.89
N TYR A 509 -13.27 -1.37 3.67
CA TYR A 509 -14.08 -1.32 2.46
C TYR A 509 -13.91 -2.59 1.64
N VAL A 510 -15.01 -3.24 1.31
CA VAL A 510 -15.05 -4.42 0.45
C VAL A 510 -15.73 -4.03 -0.85
N LYS A 511 -14.97 -4.04 -1.96
CA LYS A 511 -15.44 -3.62 -3.29
C LYS A 511 -16.09 -2.22 -3.27
N GLY A 512 -15.49 -1.30 -2.49
CA GLY A 512 -15.98 0.06 -2.30
C GLY A 512 -17.10 0.23 -1.27
N LYS A 513 -17.58 -0.85 -0.62
CA LYS A 513 -18.60 -0.78 0.43
C LYS A 513 -17.97 -0.84 1.82
N LEU A 514 -18.29 0.13 2.68
CA LEU A 514 -17.91 0.10 4.08
C LEU A 514 -18.53 -1.12 4.78
N ALA A 515 -17.69 -1.94 5.42
CA ALA A 515 -18.12 -3.07 6.20
C ALA A 515 -18.58 -2.64 7.61
N THR A 516 -19.70 -3.19 8.04
CA THR A 516 -20.31 -2.90 9.36
C THR A 516 -20.39 -4.13 10.25
N ASN A 517 -20.14 -5.30 9.69
CA ASN A 517 -20.19 -6.60 10.36
C ASN A 517 -19.26 -7.61 9.65
N LEU A 518 -19.06 -8.79 10.26
CA LEU A 518 -18.17 -9.82 9.73
C LEU A 518 -18.65 -10.44 8.41
N THR A 519 -19.96 -10.43 8.14
CA THR A 519 -20.53 -10.94 6.88
C THR A 519 -20.12 -10.06 5.71
N ASP A 520 -20.17 -8.72 5.86
CA ASP A 520 -19.66 -7.78 4.85
C ASP A 520 -18.18 -8.06 4.51
N LEU A 521 -17.39 -8.44 5.52
CA LEU A 521 -15.97 -8.78 5.39
C LEU A 521 -15.68 -10.19 4.85
N LYS A 522 -16.71 -11.04 4.71
CA LYS A 522 -16.53 -12.48 4.44
C LYS A 522 -15.60 -13.16 5.46
N VAL A 523 -15.73 -12.80 6.73
CA VAL A 523 -14.94 -13.35 7.85
C VAL A 523 -15.85 -14.21 8.73
N SER A 524 -15.35 -15.39 9.13
CA SER A 524 -16.01 -16.24 10.12
C SER A 524 -15.22 -16.36 11.41
N VAL A 525 -15.94 -16.37 12.54
CA VAL A 525 -15.43 -16.83 13.83
C VAL A 525 -15.54 -18.35 13.86
N ILE A 526 -14.41 -19.04 13.95
CA ILE A 526 -14.34 -20.50 13.78
C ILE A 526 -14.68 -21.25 15.08
N ASN A 527 -14.38 -20.68 16.25
CA ASN A 527 -14.62 -21.32 17.54
C ASN A 527 -14.79 -20.32 18.68
N SER A 528 -15.14 -20.83 19.87
CA SER A 528 -15.41 -20.04 21.08
C SER A 528 -14.19 -19.31 21.66
N ASN A 529 -12.97 -19.62 21.21
CA ASN A 529 -11.75 -18.98 21.69
C ASN A 529 -11.44 -17.68 20.94
N VAL A 530 -12.46 -17.04 20.37
CA VAL A 530 -12.40 -15.73 19.76
C VAL A 530 -13.34 -14.79 20.52
N THR A 531 -12.80 -13.69 21.04
CA THR A 531 -13.56 -12.73 21.88
C THR A 531 -13.18 -11.29 21.55
N GLY A 532 -14.06 -10.34 21.85
CA GLY A 532 -13.78 -8.91 21.69
C GLY A 532 -13.64 -8.45 20.23
N VAL A 533 -14.46 -9.00 19.33
CA VAL A 533 -14.51 -8.51 17.94
C VAL A 533 -15.42 -7.28 17.87
N THR A 534 -14.90 -6.15 17.41
CA THR A 534 -15.62 -4.87 17.39
C THR A 534 -15.49 -4.15 16.04
N PHE A 535 -16.47 -3.30 15.74
CA PHE A 535 -16.45 -2.37 14.61
C PHE A 535 -16.45 -0.94 15.18
N ALA A 536 -15.48 -0.12 14.77
CA ALA A 536 -15.22 1.21 15.29
C ALA A 536 -15.04 2.24 14.16
N ASN A 537 -15.84 2.13 13.10
CA ASN A 537 -15.76 2.98 11.90
C ASN A 537 -15.79 4.48 12.27
N SER A 538 -14.85 5.26 11.72
CA SER A 538 -14.69 6.70 12.00
C SER A 538 -15.89 7.53 11.53
N ARG A 539 -16.65 7.02 10.55
CA ARG A 539 -17.86 7.67 10.04
C ARG A 539 -19.05 6.69 10.00
N PRO A 540 -19.74 6.46 11.12
CA PRO A 540 -20.89 5.55 11.14
C PRO A 540 -22.00 6.09 10.23
N LEU A 541 -22.57 5.21 9.40
CA LEU A 541 -23.72 5.54 8.57
C LEU A 541 -24.90 5.94 9.47
N LEU A 542 -25.52 7.08 9.18
CA LEU A 542 -26.86 7.39 9.71
C LEU A 542 -27.90 6.44 9.10
N PHE A 543 -27.70 6.09 7.83
CA PHE A 543 -28.51 5.15 7.06
C PHE A 543 -27.77 4.73 5.80
N GLY A 544 -27.98 3.51 5.32
CA GLY A 544 -27.50 3.09 4.01
C GLY A 544 -28.16 1.81 3.54
N ASP A 545 -28.22 1.65 2.22
CA ASP A 545 -28.73 0.47 1.56
C ASP A 545 -28.03 0.29 0.21
N ASN A 546 -27.45 -0.88 -0.01
CA ASN A 546 -26.86 -1.28 -1.29
C ASN A 546 -27.77 -2.24 -2.07
N PHE A 547 -28.99 -2.47 -1.57
CA PHE A 547 -30.03 -3.31 -2.17
C PHE A 547 -29.67 -4.77 -2.40
N GLU A 548 -28.48 -5.23 -1.99
CA GLU A 548 -28.03 -6.62 -2.11
C GLU A 548 -28.82 -7.61 -1.23
N GLY A 549 -29.65 -7.10 -0.32
CA GLY A 549 -30.68 -7.90 0.35
C GLY A 549 -31.85 -8.31 -0.56
N GLY A 550 -31.90 -7.82 -1.81
CA GLY A 550 -32.94 -8.13 -2.80
C GLY A 550 -34.32 -7.58 -2.44
N ASN A 551 -34.40 -6.59 -1.56
CA ASN A 551 -35.66 -6.05 -1.04
C ASN A 551 -35.54 -4.54 -0.73
N THR A 552 -36.68 -3.90 -0.46
CA THR A 552 -36.78 -2.46 -0.14
C THR A 552 -37.00 -2.20 1.36
N THR A 553 -36.54 -3.09 2.24
CA THR A 553 -36.70 -2.91 3.70
C THR A 553 -36.02 -1.62 4.15
N GLY A 554 -36.71 -0.83 4.98
CA GLY A 554 -36.25 0.50 5.40
C GLY A 554 -36.65 1.64 4.46
N TRP A 555 -37.26 1.33 3.31
CA TRP A 555 -37.79 2.30 2.36
C TRP A 555 -39.31 2.28 2.31
N THR A 556 -39.91 3.45 2.12
CA THR A 556 -41.34 3.67 1.94
C THR A 556 -41.60 4.18 0.53
N SER A 557 -42.32 3.39 -0.27
CA SER A 557 -42.80 3.82 -1.59
C SER A 557 -43.89 4.89 -1.41
N VAL A 558 -43.65 6.08 -1.93
CA VAL A 558 -44.57 7.22 -1.87
C VAL A 558 -45.36 7.36 -3.18
N ALA A 559 -44.69 7.15 -4.30
CA ALA A 559 -45.29 7.15 -5.63
C ALA A 559 -44.59 6.16 -6.55
N GLY A 560 -45.37 5.52 -7.41
CA GLY A 560 -44.91 4.45 -8.30
C GLY A 560 -44.67 3.13 -7.56
N SER A 561 -44.44 2.08 -8.35
CA SER A 561 -44.02 0.77 -7.85
C SER A 561 -42.50 0.65 -7.87
N TRP A 562 -41.92 0.10 -6.81
CA TRP A 562 -40.47 -0.07 -6.67
C TRP A 562 -40.13 -1.53 -6.41
N SER A 563 -39.04 -2.00 -7.02
CA SER A 563 -38.51 -3.34 -6.83
C SER A 563 -36.99 -3.32 -6.89
N VAL A 564 -36.38 -4.47 -6.57
CA VAL A 564 -34.94 -4.65 -6.61
C VAL A 564 -34.58 -5.71 -7.67
N PRO A 565 -34.53 -5.34 -8.98
CA PRO A 565 -34.03 -6.23 -10.03
C PRO A 565 -32.50 -6.37 -10.00
N THR A 566 -31.97 -7.24 -10.86
CA THR A 566 -30.52 -7.38 -11.08
C THR A 566 -30.04 -6.59 -12.31
N ASP A 567 -28.90 -5.91 -12.21
CA ASP A 567 -28.20 -5.26 -13.33
C ASP A 567 -26.70 -5.54 -13.24
N GLY A 568 -26.11 -6.16 -14.27
CA GLY A 568 -24.69 -6.51 -14.28
C GLY A 568 -24.25 -7.49 -13.18
N GLY A 569 -25.19 -8.25 -12.60
CA GLY A 569 -24.93 -9.20 -11.52
C GLY A 569 -25.12 -8.65 -10.10
N ASN A 570 -25.40 -7.35 -9.95
CA ASN A 570 -25.72 -6.70 -8.68
C ASN A 570 -27.23 -6.47 -8.56
N ASN A 571 -27.74 -6.42 -7.33
CA ASN A 571 -29.13 -6.03 -7.06
C ASN A 571 -29.22 -4.51 -7.01
N VAL A 572 -30.17 -3.92 -7.73
CA VAL A 572 -30.32 -2.46 -7.86
C VAL A 572 -31.76 -2.06 -7.64
N LEU A 573 -32.00 -0.88 -7.08
CA LEU A 573 -33.34 -0.34 -6.90
C LEU A 573 -33.88 0.24 -8.23
N SER A 574 -35.12 -0.06 -8.60
CA SER A 574 -35.76 0.49 -9.80
C SER A 574 -37.26 0.71 -9.63
N SER A 575 -37.79 1.69 -10.36
CA SER A 575 -39.24 1.86 -10.57
C SER A 575 -39.75 1.13 -11.82
N GLY A 576 -38.92 0.30 -12.46
CA GLY A 576 -39.29 -0.50 -13.63
C GLY A 576 -39.55 0.36 -14.88
N SER A 577 -40.60 0.03 -15.64
CA SER A 577 -40.91 0.68 -16.92
C SER A 577 -41.74 1.98 -16.80
N GLN A 578 -41.86 2.54 -15.60
CA GLN A 578 -42.71 3.71 -15.35
C GLN A 578 -42.10 5.00 -15.94
N THR A 579 -42.94 5.78 -16.63
CA THR A 579 -42.60 7.10 -17.18
C THR A 579 -43.32 8.25 -16.44
N ILE A 580 -44.03 7.92 -15.37
CA ILE A 580 -44.65 8.87 -14.45
C ILE A 580 -43.73 9.15 -13.25
N THR A 581 -44.06 10.16 -12.44
CA THR A 581 -43.30 10.44 -11.21
C THR A 581 -43.33 9.23 -10.28
N SER A 582 -42.14 8.71 -9.98
CA SER A 582 -41.91 7.70 -8.95
C SER A 582 -41.06 8.31 -7.84
N LEU A 583 -41.43 8.08 -6.59
CA LEU A 583 -40.76 8.58 -5.38
C LEU A 583 -40.74 7.49 -4.32
N ILE A 584 -39.56 7.21 -3.79
CA ILE A 584 -39.34 6.33 -2.65
C ILE A 584 -38.44 7.03 -1.64
N THR A 585 -38.73 6.86 -0.35
CA THR A 585 -38.08 7.63 0.72
C THR A 585 -37.69 6.72 1.88
N ALA A 586 -36.68 7.11 2.64
CA ALA A 586 -36.27 6.47 3.87
C ALA A 586 -36.11 7.54 4.96
N ASN A 587 -36.51 7.21 6.18
CA ASN A 587 -36.40 8.12 7.33
C ASN A 587 -37.09 9.49 7.12
N ALA A 588 -38.19 9.53 6.36
CA ALA A 588 -38.95 10.77 6.16
C ALA A 588 -39.42 11.34 7.50
N GLY A 589 -39.22 12.64 7.72
CA GLY A 589 -39.55 13.33 8.98
C GLY A 589 -38.55 13.12 10.12
N ASN A 590 -37.42 12.42 9.88
CA ASN A 590 -36.34 12.32 10.85
C ASN A 590 -35.70 13.70 11.11
N ALA A 591 -35.12 13.88 12.30
CA ALA A 591 -34.53 15.13 12.75
C ALA A 591 -33.09 15.36 12.26
N TRP A 592 -32.64 14.66 11.20
CA TRP A 592 -31.32 14.87 10.63
C TRP A 592 -31.22 16.28 10.04
N THR A 593 -30.31 17.08 10.60
CA THR A 593 -30.01 18.42 10.11
C THR A 593 -28.87 18.36 9.10
N ASP A 594 -27.68 17.92 9.54
CA ASP A 594 -26.45 18.01 8.77
C ASP A 594 -25.95 16.62 8.40
N TYR A 595 -25.87 16.35 7.10
CA TYR A 595 -25.43 15.05 6.60
C TYR A 595 -24.95 15.13 5.16
N GLU A 596 -24.19 14.12 4.77
CA GLU A 596 -23.90 13.82 3.37
C GLU A 596 -24.81 12.68 2.92
N TYR A 597 -25.43 12.82 1.76
CA TYR A 597 -26.16 11.74 1.11
C TYR A 597 -25.57 11.48 -0.26
N GLU A 598 -25.06 10.27 -0.48
CA GLU A 598 -24.57 9.82 -1.78
C GLU A 598 -25.28 8.56 -2.26
N ALA A 599 -25.38 8.43 -3.58
CA ALA A 599 -25.89 7.23 -4.24
C ALA A 599 -25.48 7.18 -5.71
N LYS A 600 -25.38 5.97 -6.24
CA LYS A 600 -25.21 5.74 -7.68
C LYS A 600 -26.55 5.81 -8.40
N VAL A 601 -26.55 6.47 -9.57
CA VAL A 601 -27.72 6.60 -10.45
C VAL A 601 -27.33 6.22 -11.88
N LYS A 602 -28.03 5.24 -12.47
CA LYS A 602 -27.84 4.82 -13.87
C LYS A 602 -28.85 5.51 -14.77
N MET A 603 -28.35 6.30 -15.71
CA MET A 603 -29.18 6.94 -16.72
C MET A 603 -29.47 5.94 -17.85
N ALA A 604 -30.57 5.20 -17.75
CA ALA A 604 -30.81 4.03 -18.62
C ALA A 604 -31.06 4.35 -20.10
N ILE A 605 -31.49 5.59 -20.39
CA ILE A 605 -31.78 6.09 -21.74
C ILE A 605 -31.18 7.49 -21.93
N THR A 606 -31.03 7.92 -23.18
CA THR A 606 -30.38 9.19 -23.57
C THR A 606 -31.05 10.44 -23.01
N ASN A 607 -32.35 10.37 -22.68
CA ASN A 607 -33.14 11.49 -22.17
C ASN A 607 -33.73 11.23 -20.78
N ALA A 608 -33.09 10.35 -19.99
CA ALA A 608 -33.56 10.02 -18.65
C ALA A 608 -33.55 11.23 -17.69
N ASN A 609 -34.43 11.16 -16.68
CA ASN A 609 -34.54 12.13 -15.59
C ASN A 609 -34.60 11.38 -14.24
N ALA A 610 -33.56 11.52 -13.44
CA ALA A 610 -33.44 10.82 -12.17
C ALA A 610 -32.50 11.53 -11.21
N GLY A 611 -32.73 11.34 -9.91
CA GLY A 611 -31.91 11.95 -8.90
C GLY A 611 -32.18 11.44 -7.50
N ILE A 612 -31.40 11.99 -6.58
CA ILE A 612 -31.53 11.81 -5.14
C ILE A 612 -32.45 12.88 -4.56
N VAL A 613 -33.21 12.52 -3.52
CA VAL A 613 -33.96 13.50 -2.71
C VAL A 613 -33.47 13.50 -1.26
N PHE A 614 -33.47 14.67 -0.63
CA PHE A 614 -32.95 14.87 0.71
C PHE A 614 -33.74 15.97 1.44
N ARG A 615 -33.55 16.06 2.76
CA ARG A 615 -34.43 16.70 3.74
C ARG A 615 -35.89 16.36 3.52
N VAL A 616 -36.14 15.08 3.30
CA VAL A 616 -37.47 14.55 3.09
C VAL A 616 -38.23 14.61 4.41
N GLN A 617 -39.22 15.48 4.49
CA GLN A 617 -40.17 15.52 5.60
C GLN A 617 -41.38 14.65 5.29
N ASN A 618 -41.84 14.66 4.03
CA ASN A 618 -42.94 13.85 3.51
C ASN A 618 -42.98 13.95 1.97
N ALA A 619 -44.01 13.34 1.36
CA ALA A 619 -44.25 13.32 -0.09
C ALA A 619 -44.28 14.69 -0.78
N ASN A 620 -44.57 15.77 -0.03
CA ASN A 620 -44.76 17.11 -0.56
C ASN A 620 -43.60 18.06 -0.21
N ASN A 621 -42.63 17.60 0.59
CA ASN A 621 -41.62 18.46 1.23
C ASN A 621 -40.25 17.77 1.21
N TYR A 622 -39.41 18.14 0.24
CA TYR A 622 -38.04 17.63 0.03
C TYR A 622 -37.24 18.52 -0.92
N TYR A 623 -35.91 18.41 -0.91
CA TYR A 623 -35.05 18.85 -2.02
C TYR A 623 -34.76 17.69 -2.97
N MET A 624 -34.54 17.99 -4.25
CA MET A 624 -34.17 17.01 -5.27
C MET A 624 -32.95 17.50 -6.03
N TYR A 625 -31.90 16.71 -6.06
CA TYR A 625 -30.78 16.91 -6.97
C TYR A 625 -30.80 15.84 -8.05
N ARG A 626 -30.91 16.25 -9.32
CA ARG A 626 -31.14 15.34 -10.44
C ARG A 626 -30.26 15.61 -11.64
N ILE A 627 -30.03 14.55 -12.42
CA ILE A 627 -29.57 14.62 -13.80
C ILE A 627 -30.79 14.71 -14.71
N ASN A 628 -30.84 15.76 -15.52
CA ASN A 628 -31.80 15.94 -16.59
C ASN A 628 -31.07 15.77 -17.94
N ALA A 629 -30.94 14.51 -18.39
CA ALA A 629 -30.15 14.18 -19.58
C ALA A 629 -30.74 14.77 -20.86
N ALA A 630 -32.07 14.95 -20.92
CA ALA A 630 -32.75 15.55 -22.07
C ALA A 630 -32.31 16.99 -22.33
N ASN A 631 -32.15 17.77 -21.26
CA ASN A 631 -31.75 19.17 -21.34
C ASN A 631 -30.24 19.39 -21.13
N GLN A 632 -29.49 18.32 -20.90
CA GLN A 632 -28.06 18.37 -20.56
C GLN A 632 -27.79 19.26 -19.33
N MET A 633 -28.57 19.07 -18.26
CA MET A 633 -28.47 19.86 -17.04
C MET A 633 -28.41 18.99 -15.78
N LEU A 634 -27.67 19.48 -14.79
CA LEU A 634 -27.89 19.16 -13.38
C LEU A 634 -28.83 20.20 -12.79
N GLU A 635 -29.79 19.76 -11.98
CA GLU A 635 -30.83 20.63 -11.43
C GLU A 635 -31.07 20.32 -9.95
N LEU A 636 -31.04 21.36 -9.12
CA LEU A 636 -31.48 21.33 -7.73
C LEU A 636 -32.86 21.96 -7.63
N TYR A 637 -33.85 21.20 -7.20
CA TYR A 637 -35.21 21.65 -6.92
C TYR A 637 -35.50 21.63 -5.43
N LYS A 638 -36.42 22.50 -5.03
CA LYS A 638 -37.15 22.39 -3.77
C LYS A 638 -38.61 22.07 -4.03
N SER A 639 -39.16 21.14 -3.26
CA SER A 639 -40.60 20.86 -3.17
C SER A 639 -41.08 21.37 -1.82
N VAL A 640 -41.95 22.38 -1.82
CA VAL A 640 -42.57 22.90 -0.59
C VAL A 640 -44.08 22.89 -0.80
N ASN A 641 -44.80 22.18 0.07
CA ASN A 641 -46.25 21.95 -0.08
C ASN A 641 -46.62 21.38 -1.46
N GLY A 642 -45.76 20.53 -2.02
CA GLY A 642 -45.95 19.88 -3.33
C GLY A 642 -45.62 20.76 -4.53
N GLN A 643 -45.25 22.02 -4.33
CA GLN A 643 -44.83 22.92 -5.40
C GLN A 643 -43.32 22.81 -5.65
N MET A 644 -42.97 22.35 -6.86
CA MET A 644 -41.58 22.21 -7.31
C MET A 644 -41.06 23.54 -7.84
N THR A 645 -39.98 24.06 -7.25
CA THR A 645 -39.29 25.28 -7.67
C THR A 645 -37.83 24.98 -7.94
N LEU A 646 -37.29 25.43 -9.09
CA LEU A 646 -35.86 25.29 -9.40
C LEU A 646 -35.06 26.25 -8.52
N ALA A 647 -34.06 25.73 -7.80
CA ALA A 647 -33.20 26.49 -6.91
C ALA A 647 -31.84 26.82 -7.56
N ALA A 648 -31.24 25.85 -8.25
CA ALA A 648 -29.98 26.02 -8.98
C ALA A 648 -29.87 25.02 -10.13
N SER A 649 -29.04 25.32 -11.13
CA SER A 649 -28.72 24.40 -12.22
C SER A 649 -27.33 24.64 -12.79
N ALA A 650 -26.76 23.60 -13.41
CA ALA A 650 -25.45 23.65 -14.08
C ALA A 650 -25.46 22.78 -15.35
N PRO A 651 -24.74 23.15 -16.42
CA PRO A 651 -24.62 22.31 -17.62
C PRO A 651 -23.97 20.96 -17.32
N PHE A 652 -24.54 19.88 -17.85
CA PHE A 652 -23.98 18.53 -17.67
C PHE A 652 -24.45 17.55 -18.76
N ALA A 653 -23.49 16.96 -19.48
CA ALA A 653 -23.78 15.99 -20.54
C ALA A 653 -23.77 14.56 -20.00
N ALA A 654 -24.96 14.01 -19.72
CA ALA A 654 -25.09 12.62 -19.29
C ALA A 654 -25.09 11.64 -20.48
N GLY A 655 -24.35 10.54 -20.34
CA GLY A 655 -24.30 9.42 -21.26
C GLY A 655 -25.36 8.37 -20.94
N SER A 656 -25.93 7.77 -21.97
CA SER A 656 -26.89 6.68 -21.84
C SER A 656 -26.22 5.40 -21.30
N LYS A 657 -26.95 4.66 -20.47
CA LYS A 657 -26.55 3.46 -19.75
C LYS A 657 -25.33 3.63 -18.83
N LYS A 658 -24.96 4.88 -18.51
CA LYS A 658 -23.84 5.21 -17.64
C LYS A 658 -24.32 5.40 -16.19
N TRP A 659 -23.50 4.93 -15.26
CA TRP A 659 -23.64 5.19 -13.82
C TRP A 659 -22.94 6.50 -13.45
N TYR A 660 -23.56 7.23 -12.55
CA TYR A 660 -23.05 8.47 -11.96
C TYR A 660 -23.16 8.39 -10.43
N ASN A 661 -22.17 8.88 -9.71
CA ASN A 661 -22.27 9.05 -8.26
C ASN A 661 -22.81 10.45 -7.95
N LEU A 662 -24.06 10.55 -7.51
CA LEU A 662 -24.63 11.81 -7.03
C LEU A 662 -24.40 11.93 -5.53
N LYS A 663 -23.97 13.11 -5.08
CA LYS A 663 -23.84 13.42 -3.65
C LYS A 663 -24.40 14.79 -3.34
N ALA A 664 -25.09 14.92 -2.21
CA ALA A 664 -25.48 16.18 -1.61
C ALA A 664 -24.88 16.29 -0.21
N VAL A 665 -24.11 17.35 0.03
CA VAL A 665 -23.59 17.73 1.36
C VAL A 665 -24.50 18.83 1.89
N VAL A 666 -25.18 18.58 3.00
CA VAL A 666 -26.15 19.48 3.60
C VAL A 666 -25.61 19.92 4.96
N GLU A 667 -25.10 21.15 5.06
CA GLU A 667 -24.47 21.69 6.27
C GLU A 667 -25.15 22.98 6.70
N GLY A 668 -25.90 22.93 7.82
CA GLY A 668 -26.75 24.03 8.24
C GLY A 668 -27.78 24.35 7.16
N ASN A 669 -27.59 25.48 6.48
CA ASN A 669 -28.40 25.87 5.32
C ASN A 669 -27.63 25.84 4.00
N LYS A 670 -26.35 25.49 3.99
CA LYS A 670 -25.55 25.32 2.77
C LYS A 670 -25.76 23.93 2.19
N ILE A 671 -26.01 23.88 0.88
CA ILE A 671 -26.20 22.65 0.12
C ILE A 671 -25.21 22.65 -1.02
N ILE A 672 -24.28 21.69 -1.03
CA ILE A 672 -23.34 21.48 -2.13
C ILE A 672 -23.68 20.16 -2.79
N CYS A 673 -23.89 20.16 -4.10
CA CYS A 673 -24.17 18.94 -4.85
C CYS A 673 -23.01 18.60 -5.78
N TYR A 674 -22.72 17.30 -5.86
CA TYR A 674 -21.60 16.74 -6.57
C TYR A 674 -22.05 15.67 -7.55
N VAL A 675 -21.33 15.55 -8.66
CA VAL A 675 -21.38 14.37 -9.55
C VAL A 675 -19.98 13.81 -9.69
N ASP A 676 -19.84 12.49 -9.53
CA ASP A 676 -18.56 11.78 -9.68
C ASP A 676 -17.42 12.41 -8.86
N GLY A 677 -17.76 12.95 -7.68
CA GLY A 677 -16.83 13.58 -6.74
C GLY A 677 -16.53 15.07 -7.01
N GLN A 678 -16.94 15.63 -8.14
CA GLN A 678 -16.75 17.05 -8.46
C GLN A 678 -17.91 17.90 -7.93
N ALA A 679 -17.62 19.04 -7.32
CA ALA A 679 -18.65 19.97 -6.85
C ALA A 679 -19.21 20.76 -8.04
N GLU A 680 -20.48 20.54 -8.37
CA GLU A 680 -21.11 21.11 -9.57
C GLU A 680 -22.02 22.30 -9.23
N MET A 681 -22.47 22.39 -7.98
CA MET A 681 -23.31 23.49 -7.52
C MET A 681 -23.23 23.69 -6.01
N GLU A 682 -23.40 24.94 -5.63
CA GLU A 682 -23.60 25.36 -4.25
C GLU A 682 -24.84 26.26 -4.19
N TRP A 683 -25.71 26.00 -3.22
CA TRP A 683 -26.90 26.80 -2.98
C TRP A 683 -27.12 26.97 -1.48
N THR A 684 -27.62 28.15 -1.09
CA THR A 684 -27.97 28.45 0.30
C THR A 684 -29.47 28.40 0.48
N ASN A 685 -29.92 27.45 1.29
CA ASN A 685 -31.29 27.29 1.70
C ASN A 685 -31.78 28.45 2.59
N PRO A 686 -32.99 28.99 2.36
CA PRO A 686 -33.65 29.81 3.35
C PRO A 686 -33.81 29.06 4.68
N VAL A 687 -33.39 29.68 5.79
CA VAL A 687 -33.48 29.08 7.14
C VAL A 687 -34.93 28.82 7.60
N THR A 688 -35.90 29.42 6.91
CA THR A 688 -37.34 29.21 7.12
C THR A 688 -37.89 28.00 6.34
N GLU A 689 -37.09 27.37 5.48
CA GLU A 689 -37.47 26.23 4.64
C GLU A 689 -36.71 24.96 5.05
N LEU A 690 -37.28 23.79 4.73
CA LEU A 690 -36.85 22.41 5.06
C LEU A 690 -35.45 22.31 5.74
N THR A 691 -35.45 22.35 7.07
CA THR A 691 -34.21 22.32 7.88
C THR A 691 -33.81 20.93 8.35
N THR A 692 -34.68 19.94 8.20
CA THR A 692 -34.48 18.55 8.60
C THR A 692 -35.16 17.59 7.64
N GLY A 693 -34.72 16.34 7.63
CA GLY A 693 -35.47 15.24 7.02
C GLY A 693 -34.59 14.08 6.57
N GLY A 694 -35.25 13.03 6.07
CA GLY A 694 -34.60 11.84 5.55
C GLY A 694 -34.13 11.99 4.11
N VAL A 695 -34.03 10.85 3.43
CA VAL A 695 -33.49 10.73 2.06
C VAL A 695 -34.42 9.91 1.16
N GLY A 696 -34.12 9.83 -0.13
CA GLY A 696 -34.95 9.15 -1.10
C GLY A 696 -34.37 9.14 -2.51
N PHE A 697 -35.15 8.57 -3.43
CA PHE A 697 -34.91 8.61 -4.85
C PHE A 697 -36.17 9.08 -5.59
N ARG A 698 -35.97 9.83 -6.67
CA ARG A 698 -37.06 10.28 -7.54
C ARG A 698 -36.66 10.14 -9.00
N THR A 699 -37.58 9.64 -9.82
CA THR A 699 -37.42 9.59 -11.28
C THR A 699 -38.75 9.83 -11.99
N THR A 700 -38.68 10.30 -13.23
CA THR A 700 -39.81 10.36 -14.18
C THR A 700 -39.48 9.59 -15.45
N SER A 701 -38.55 8.62 -15.39
CA SER A 701 -38.06 7.89 -16.56
C SER A 701 -38.00 6.39 -16.28
N ALA A 702 -38.34 5.62 -17.31
CA ALA A 702 -38.30 4.17 -17.26
C ALA A 702 -36.85 3.65 -17.20
N GLY A 703 -36.67 2.54 -16.48
CA GLY A 703 -35.45 1.74 -16.48
C GLY A 703 -34.28 2.33 -15.69
N VAL A 704 -34.47 3.47 -15.01
CA VAL A 704 -33.44 4.04 -14.14
C VAL A 704 -33.16 3.08 -12.98
N HIS A 705 -31.86 2.91 -12.67
CA HIS A 705 -31.39 2.12 -11.55
C HIS A 705 -30.70 3.00 -10.52
N PHE A 706 -30.89 2.69 -9.26
CA PHE A 706 -30.23 3.33 -8.12
C PHE A 706 -29.51 2.27 -7.29
N ASP A 707 -28.37 2.62 -6.72
CA ASP A 707 -27.58 1.70 -5.92
C ASP A 707 -26.70 2.45 -4.90
N ASN A 708 -26.22 1.77 -3.88
CA ASN A 708 -25.31 2.26 -2.83
C ASN A 708 -25.77 3.59 -2.20
N ALA A 709 -27.01 3.63 -1.70
CA ALA A 709 -27.48 4.75 -0.90
C ALA A 709 -26.69 4.79 0.42
N ALA A 710 -26.04 5.92 0.72
CA ALA A 710 -25.26 6.07 1.95
C ALA A 710 -25.44 7.48 2.52
N VAL A 711 -25.78 7.54 3.81
CA VAL A 711 -25.98 8.79 4.56
C VAL A 711 -24.98 8.84 5.71
N TYR A 712 -24.17 9.87 5.74
CA TYR A 712 -23.14 10.07 6.77
C TYR A 712 -23.40 11.34 7.57
N PRO A 713 -23.05 11.39 8.86
CA PRO A 713 -22.99 12.65 9.57
C PRO A 713 -21.90 13.54 8.94
N ILE A 714 -22.11 14.86 8.92
CA ILE A 714 -21.02 15.79 8.59
C ILE A 714 -19.99 15.77 9.71
N THR A 715 -18.73 15.56 9.34
CA THR A 715 -17.60 15.69 10.26
C THR A 715 -17.42 17.19 10.55
N ARG A 716 -18.06 17.68 11.62
CA ARG A 716 -18.10 19.11 11.97
C ARG A 716 -16.73 19.68 12.39
N PHE A 717 -15.78 18.82 12.72
CA PHE A 717 -14.41 19.21 13.05
C PHE A 717 -13.49 17.98 12.94
N SER A 718 -12.39 18.13 12.19
CA SER A 718 -11.30 17.16 12.08
C SER A 718 -10.03 17.98 12.05
N ASP A 719 -9.08 17.66 12.92
CA ASP A 719 -7.77 18.29 12.97
C ASP A 719 -6.76 17.19 13.24
N ASP A 720 -5.90 16.94 12.26
CA ASP A 720 -4.80 15.99 12.37
C ASP A 720 -3.54 16.66 12.94
N PHE A 721 -3.61 17.97 13.21
CA PHE A 721 -2.52 18.82 13.69
C PHE A 721 -1.30 18.85 12.76
N GLU A 722 -1.39 18.30 11.55
CA GLU A 722 -0.29 18.24 10.59
C GLU A 722 0.05 19.62 10.01
N ASP A 723 -0.82 20.61 10.20
CA ASP A 723 -0.54 22.02 9.94
C ASP A 723 0.34 22.68 11.03
N GLY A 724 0.58 21.99 12.14
CA GLY A 724 1.46 22.43 13.25
C GLY A 724 0.84 23.46 14.17
N ASN A 725 -0.48 23.64 14.19
CA ASN A 725 -1.13 24.62 15.05
C ASN A 725 -2.41 24.07 15.69
N THR A 726 -3.03 24.86 16.56
CA THR A 726 -4.26 24.50 17.28
C THR A 726 -5.44 25.36 16.81
N THR A 727 -5.44 25.78 15.55
CA THR A 727 -6.48 26.69 15.02
C THR A 727 -7.84 26.00 15.10
N GLY A 728 -8.81 26.67 15.73
CA GLY A 728 -10.13 26.09 16.00
C GLY A 728 -10.26 25.39 17.35
N TRP A 729 -9.16 25.18 18.08
CA TRP A 729 -9.17 24.70 19.45
C TRP A 729 -9.06 25.85 20.46
N THR A 730 -9.74 25.72 21.60
CA THR A 730 -9.59 26.63 22.74
C THR A 730 -9.27 25.82 23.99
N SER A 731 -8.15 26.11 24.68
CA SER A 731 -7.81 25.41 25.92
C SER A 731 -8.61 25.98 27.10
N SER A 732 -9.26 25.11 27.87
CA SER A 732 -9.94 25.49 29.12
C SER A 732 -9.00 25.42 30.33
N SER A 733 -7.93 24.61 30.25
CA SER A 733 -6.87 24.50 31.25
C SER A 733 -5.62 23.84 30.66
N GLY A 734 -4.47 24.04 31.33
CA GLY A 734 -3.17 23.54 30.87
C GLY A 734 -2.60 24.30 29.68
N SER A 735 -1.31 24.10 29.42
CA SER A 735 -0.64 24.61 28.22
C SER A 735 -0.53 23.48 27.20
N TRP A 736 -1.07 23.71 26.02
CA TRP A 736 -1.10 22.75 24.92
C TRP A 736 -0.35 23.32 23.71
N SER A 737 0.37 22.46 22.99
CA SER A 737 1.12 22.82 21.80
C SER A 737 1.19 21.65 20.83
N VAL A 738 1.27 21.92 19.53
CA VAL A 738 1.57 20.87 18.55
C VAL A 738 3.08 20.66 18.48
N THR A 739 3.53 19.44 18.68
CA THR A 739 4.95 19.05 18.64
C THR A 739 5.18 17.94 17.63
N ALA A 740 6.37 17.90 17.03
CA ALA A 740 6.75 16.83 16.12
C ALA A 740 7.32 15.64 16.91
N ASP A 741 6.67 14.48 16.82
CA ASP A 741 7.13 13.18 17.34
C ASP A 741 6.87 12.10 16.30
N GLY A 742 7.60 12.15 15.19
CA GLY A 742 7.36 11.34 13.99
C GLY A 742 6.19 11.82 13.13
N SER A 743 5.04 12.14 13.74
CA SER A 743 3.93 12.92 13.17
C SER A 743 3.67 14.16 14.04
N LYS A 744 2.87 15.12 13.59
CA LYS A 744 2.52 16.27 14.44
C LYS A 744 1.41 15.86 15.40
N VAL A 745 1.65 16.07 16.69
CA VAL A 745 0.73 15.64 17.75
C VAL A 745 0.49 16.77 18.73
N LEU A 746 -0.76 16.94 19.17
CA LEU A 746 -1.11 17.87 20.23
C LEU A 746 -0.62 17.32 21.58
N THR A 747 0.32 18.02 22.20
CA THR A 747 0.89 17.66 23.50
C THR A 747 0.48 18.65 24.59
N GLN A 748 0.23 18.13 25.79
CA GLN A 748 0.12 18.93 27.00
C GLN A 748 1.52 19.11 27.59
N ALA A 749 1.92 20.34 27.86
CA ALA A 749 3.15 20.59 28.60
C ALA A 749 3.03 20.00 30.01
N ALA A 750 4.06 19.29 30.48
CA ALA A 750 4.11 18.77 31.84
C ALA A 750 3.93 19.92 32.85
N SER A 751 2.92 19.84 33.71
CA SER A 751 2.81 20.74 34.84
C SER A 751 4.03 20.52 35.73
N ALA A 752 4.77 21.59 36.04
CA ALA A 752 5.65 21.56 37.20
C ALA A 752 4.80 21.11 38.40
N ALA A 753 5.28 20.08 39.10
CA ALA A 753 4.59 19.45 40.22
C ALA A 753 3.99 20.49 41.17
N ALA A 754 2.72 20.28 41.55
CA ALA A 754 2.14 20.90 42.74
C ALA A 754 2.52 20.09 43.98
#